data_AF-A0A453GAN8-F1
#
_entry.id   AF-A0A453GAN8-F1
#
_cell.length_a   1.000
_cell.length_b   1.000
_cell.length_c   1.000
_cell.angle_alpha   90.00
_cell.angle_beta   90.00
_cell.angle_gamma   90.00
#
_symmetry.space_group_name_H-M   'P 1'
#
loop_
_entity.id
_entity.type
_entity.pdbx_description
1 polymer ?
#
loop_
_entity_poly.entity_id
_entity_poly.type
_entity_poly.pdbx_seq_one_letter_code
_entity_poly.pdbx_strand_id
1 'polypeptide(L)'
;FKFQYYQQLDVNIPVPSGLFRIAALLVKSGLIDLDNLYAHLLPNDDEAFEHFGSFVSRKIDEATKIGKINLAATGKDLMDDEKQEITIDLYTALEMENDIVEERAPEIEKNQKLGLLLGFLSVHDWDHAQLLFERLAQLNPVEHIEICHGLFRIIEKTISSAYSAYCQTHHKISRNIDTHMIDASSVSSPSYLVHPPKVFFQMLAVCGPYLHRDTQLFQKVCRVLKAYHASSKESAHTTGVMSPESHIEEALGSCLLPSLQLIPANPAVDMEIWGVLSLLPYEVRYRLYGEWEKDAEQNPVVLAARQTAKLDTRRLLKRLAKENLKQLGRMVAKLAHANPMTVLRTIVQQVEAYRDMINPVVDAFKYLTQLEYDILQYIVIERLAQGGRERVKDDGLNLSDWLQCLASFWGHLCKKHFSMELKCLFQYIVNQLKKGLGTELVVLEELIQQMANVQYTENMTDEQVDGMAGSETLRLQSSLFGSTRNYKVLNKSTNKLRDSLLPKDEPKLAIPLLLLIAQHRSKIIINADATYIKMVSEQFDRCHGILLQYAEFLSSAVTPSTYVQLVPPLEDLVYKYHIEPDVAFLIYRPVMRLFKSSSSGEACWPLDGNEEGESVSCDDMTLHGDSSQKLIMWSDLLNTIRTILPTKAWNGLSPELYATFWGLTLYDLHFPKDRYDAEIKKLHDNLKQLEDNSDNSSIAISRRKKDKERIQDLVDKLNNESDKHQQHVASVLQRLAREKDKWLSSGPDALKINMEFLQRCIYPRCVFSMQDAVYCATFVQTMHSLGTPFFNTVNHIDVFICKTLQPMICCCTEYEAGRLGRFLHETLKMAYYWKSDEAIYERECGNKPGFALYFRFPNSQRVPYAQFIK
;
A
#
# COMPACT_ATOMS: atom_id res chain seq x y z
N PHE A 1 -8.05 -55.53 39.60
CA PHE A 1 -8.00 -56.96 39.24
C PHE A 1 -8.00 -57.23 37.73
N LYS A 2 -9.09 -56.99 36.96
CA LYS A 2 -9.12 -57.34 35.52
C LYS A 2 -8.05 -56.64 34.68
N PHE A 3 -7.79 -55.35 34.91
CA PHE A 3 -6.70 -54.63 34.23
C PHE A 3 -5.32 -55.09 34.69
N GLN A 4 -5.17 -55.46 35.97
CA GLN A 4 -3.92 -55.97 36.56
C GLN A 4 -3.52 -57.35 36.02
N TYR A 5 -4.47 -58.18 35.59
CA TYR A 5 -4.17 -59.47 34.96
C TYR A 5 -3.30 -59.30 33.71
N TYR A 6 -3.60 -58.30 32.89
CA TYR A 6 -2.83 -57.96 31.68
C TYR A 6 -1.58 -57.12 31.97
N GLN A 7 -1.27 -56.85 33.25
CA GLN A 7 -0.01 -56.23 33.67
C GLN A 7 1.05 -57.27 34.07
N GLN A 8 0.67 -58.55 34.19
CA GLN A 8 1.59 -59.62 34.56
C GLN A 8 2.56 -59.92 33.41
N LEU A 9 3.86 -60.05 33.72
CA LEU A 9 4.90 -60.36 32.73
C LEU A 9 4.64 -61.65 31.94
N ASP A 10 3.91 -62.59 32.52
CA ASP A 10 3.56 -63.88 31.92
C ASP A 10 2.40 -63.77 30.89
N VAL A 11 1.66 -62.65 30.91
CA VAL A 11 0.51 -62.38 30.03
C VAL A 11 0.94 -61.37 28.96
N ASN A 12 1.60 -61.86 27.92
CA ASN A 12 2.08 -61.03 26.80
C ASN A 12 0.98 -60.75 25.75
N ILE A 13 -0.24 -60.41 26.22
CA ILE A 13 -1.42 -60.16 25.38
C ILE A 13 -1.97 -58.77 25.76
N PRO A 14 -2.27 -57.90 24.78
CA PRO A 14 -2.83 -56.58 25.07
C PRO A 14 -4.21 -56.68 25.72
N VAL A 15 -4.56 -55.67 26.52
CA VAL A 15 -5.89 -55.59 27.14
C VAL A 15 -6.96 -55.53 26.04
N PRO A 16 -7.99 -56.39 26.07
CA PRO A 16 -9.04 -56.38 25.06
C PRO A 16 -9.79 -55.04 25.02
N SER A 17 -10.02 -54.49 23.83
CA SER A 17 -10.78 -53.24 23.63
C SER A 17 -12.18 -53.28 24.25
N GLY A 18 -12.81 -54.45 24.28
CA GLY A 18 -14.10 -54.66 24.96
C GLY A 18 -14.05 -54.40 26.46
N LEU A 19 -12.93 -54.64 27.13
CA LEU A 19 -12.76 -54.37 28.56
C LEU A 19 -12.73 -52.86 28.83
N PHE A 20 -12.01 -52.10 28.00
CA PHE A 20 -11.99 -50.63 28.08
C PHE A 20 -13.37 -50.02 27.80
N ARG A 21 -14.10 -50.55 26.81
CA ARG A 21 -15.48 -50.11 26.52
C ARG A 21 -16.44 -50.37 27.68
N ILE A 22 -16.36 -51.56 28.31
CA ILE A 22 -17.19 -51.87 29.49
C ILE A 22 -16.83 -50.96 30.66
N ALA A 23 -15.53 -50.76 30.92
CA ALA A 23 -15.08 -49.85 31.96
C ALA A 23 -15.61 -48.43 31.75
N ALA A 24 -15.52 -47.91 30.52
CA ALA A 24 -16.06 -46.60 30.15
C ALA A 24 -17.58 -46.51 30.36
N LEU A 25 -18.36 -47.55 30.02
CA LEU A 25 -19.81 -47.57 30.30
C LEU A 25 -20.16 -47.59 31.79
N LEU A 26 -19.37 -48.30 32.60
CA LEU A 26 -19.56 -48.37 34.05
C LEU A 26 -19.23 -47.03 34.72
N VAL A 27 -18.18 -46.34 34.26
CA VAL A 27 -17.86 -44.98 34.73
C VAL A 27 -18.92 -43.98 34.27
N LYS A 28 -19.33 -44.02 32.99
CA LYS A 28 -20.39 -43.18 32.44
C LYS A 28 -21.74 -43.31 33.18
N SER A 29 -22.04 -44.50 33.68
CA SER A 29 -23.27 -44.76 34.46
C SER A 29 -23.15 -44.42 35.95
N GLY A 30 -21.99 -43.92 36.40
CA GLY A 30 -21.73 -43.54 37.79
C GLY A 30 -21.53 -44.73 38.74
N LEU A 31 -21.35 -45.95 38.21
CA LEU A 31 -21.17 -47.17 39.02
C LEU A 31 -19.73 -47.33 39.52
N ILE A 32 -18.77 -46.71 38.82
CA ILE A 32 -17.35 -46.73 39.16
C ILE A 32 -16.82 -45.30 39.03
N ASP A 33 -16.05 -44.86 40.01
CA ASP A 33 -15.37 -43.57 39.97
C ASP A 33 -14.10 -43.63 39.11
N LEU A 34 -13.86 -42.59 38.29
CA LEU A 34 -12.74 -42.53 37.35
C LEU A 34 -11.40 -42.55 38.08
N ASP A 35 -11.26 -41.82 39.19
CA ASP A 35 -9.99 -41.70 39.92
C ASP A 35 -9.58 -43.02 40.56
N ASN A 36 -10.56 -43.73 41.12
CA ASN A 36 -10.35 -45.08 41.66
C ASN A 36 -9.93 -46.08 40.58
N LEU A 37 -10.49 -45.99 39.37
CA LEU A 37 -10.08 -46.85 38.26
C LEU A 37 -8.68 -46.47 37.75
N TYR A 38 -8.42 -45.17 37.58
CA TYR A 38 -7.20 -44.63 37.00
C TYR A 38 -5.95 -44.96 37.84
N ALA A 39 -6.06 -44.94 39.17
CA ALA A 39 -4.98 -45.28 40.09
C ALA A 39 -4.45 -46.73 39.95
N HIS A 40 -5.20 -47.61 39.27
CA HIS A 40 -4.82 -49.00 39.05
C HIS A 40 -4.32 -49.29 37.63
N LEU A 41 -4.23 -48.27 36.76
CA LEU A 41 -3.75 -48.40 35.39
C LEU A 41 -2.25 -48.10 35.28
N LEU A 42 -1.57 -48.85 34.43
CA LEU A 42 -0.16 -48.64 34.10
C LEU A 42 0.00 -48.14 32.65
N PRO A 43 1.11 -47.45 32.33
CA PRO A 43 2.23 -47.04 33.20
C PRO A 43 1.88 -45.86 34.15
N ASN A 44 2.77 -45.60 35.10
CA ASN A 44 2.72 -44.37 35.92
C ASN A 44 2.89 -43.14 35.03
N ASP A 45 2.25 -42.03 35.40
CA ASP A 45 2.25 -40.81 34.56
C ASP A 45 3.67 -40.23 34.43
N ASP A 46 4.41 -40.12 35.53
CA ASP A 46 5.78 -39.57 35.52
C ASP A 46 6.73 -40.37 34.62
N GLU A 47 6.69 -41.70 34.70
CA GLU A 47 7.50 -42.58 33.85
C GLU A 47 7.13 -42.46 32.38
N ALA A 48 5.83 -42.37 32.07
CA ALA A 48 5.35 -42.20 30.70
C ALA A 48 5.74 -40.83 30.14
N PHE A 49 5.63 -39.78 30.94
CA PHE A 49 5.98 -38.41 30.55
C PHE A 49 7.49 -38.25 30.33
N GLU A 50 8.35 -38.85 31.16
CA GLU A 50 9.80 -38.80 30.97
C GLU A 50 10.22 -39.53 29.69
N HIS A 51 9.70 -40.74 29.46
CA HIS A 51 9.98 -41.49 28.24
C HIS A 51 9.56 -40.70 26.98
N PHE A 52 8.33 -40.18 26.97
CA PHE A 52 7.84 -39.40 25.85
C PHE A 52 8.57 -38.07 25.67
N GLY A 53 8.92 -37.37 26.76
CA GLY A 53 9.71 -36.14 26.70
C GLY A 53 11.08 -36.36 26.04
N SER A 54 11.75 -37.47 26.36
CA SER A 54 13.01 -37.87 25.71
C SER A 54 12.84 -38.17 24.22
N PHE A 55 11.72 -38.81 23.85
CA PHE A 55 11.36 -39.09 22.47
C PHE A 55 11.14 -37.80 21.67
N VAL A 56 10.32 -36.89 22.20
CA VAL A 56 10.01 -35.61 21.55
C VAL A 56 11.26 -34.76 21.36
N SER A 57 12.12 -34.67 22.37
CA SER A 57 13.39 -33.93 22.26
C SER A 57 14.25 -34.44 21.11
N ARG A 58 14.38 -35.78 20.98
CA ARG A 58 15.12 -36.39 19.87
C ARG A 58 14.50 -36.07 18.51
N LYS A 59 13.17 -36.14 18.38
CA LYS A 59 12.47 -35.84 17.12
C LYS A 59 12.55 -34.35 16.76
N ILE A 60 12.50 -33.45 17.74
CA ILE A 60 12.72 -32.01 17.54
C ILE A 60 14.15 -31.76 17.04
N ASP A 61 15.15 -32.44 17.60
CA ASP A 61 16.54 -32.34 17.15
C ASP A 61 16.72 -32.85 15.71
N GLU A 62 16.06 -33.95 15.35
CA GLU A 62 16.02 -34.47 13.97
C GLU A 62 15.39 -33.45 13.01
N ALA A 63 14.21 -32.92 13.35
CA ALA A 63 13.52 -31.89 12.56
C ALA A 63 14.36 -30.61 12.40
N THR A 64 15.05 -30.19 13.47
CA THR A 64 15.90 -28.99 13.48
C THR A 64 17.18 -29.13 12.63
N LYS A 65 17.59 -30.37 12.30
CA LYS A 65 18.72 -30.64 11.40
C LYS A 65 18.33 -30.58 9.92
N ILE A 66 17.04 -30.62 9.58
CA ILE A 66 16.57 -30.52 8.20
C ILE A 66 17.09 -29.23 7.56
N GLY A 67 17.75 -29.37 6.40
CA GLY A 67 18.31 -28.25 5.64
C GLY A 67 19.59 -27.62 6.22
N LYS A 68 20.15 -28.15 7.31
CA LYS A 68 21.49 -27.76 7.79
C LYS A 68 22.56 -28.60 7.09
N ILE A 69 23.51 -27.94 6.45
CA ILE A 69 24.64 -28.60 5.79
C ILE A 69 25.66 -28.98 6.86
N ASN A 70 26.05 -30.26 6.89
CA ASN A 70 27.14 -30.73 7.73
C ASN A 70 28.47 -30.25 7.14
N LEU A 71 29.17 -29.35 7.83
CA LEU A 71 30.47 -28.82 7.39
C LEU A 71 31.58 -29.89 7.29
N ALA A 72 31.35 -31.09 7.86
CA ALA A 72 32.23 -32.25 7.72
C ALA A 72 31.91 -33.14 6.50
N ALA A 73 30.88 -32.81 5.71
CA ALA A 73 30.54 -33.54 4.49
C ALA A 73 31.66 -33.43 3.44
N THR A 74 31.96 -34.52 2.74
CA THR A 74 33.05 -34.54 1.77
C THR A 74 32.64 -33.88 0.45
N GLY A 75 33.59 -33.38 -0.34
CA GLY A 75 33.30 -32.69 -1.60
C GLY A 75 32.54 -33.52 -2.63
N LYS A 76 32.50 -34.85 -2.47
CA LYS A 76 31.70 -35.77 -3.29
C LYS A 76 30.22 -35.71 -2.93
N ASP A 77 29.91 -35.65 -1.63
CA ASP A 77 28.53 -35.57 -1.10
C ASP A 77 27.85 -34.26 -1.51
N LEU A 78 28.62 -33.16 -1.59
CA LEU A 78 28.12 -31.85 -2.03
C LEU A 78 27.87 -31.77 -3.54
N MET A 79 28.64 -32.51 -4.36
CA MET A 79 28.48 -32.50 -5.83
C MET A 79 27.34 -33.40 -6.34
N ASP A 80 26.94 -34.42 -5.58
CA ASP A 80 25.78 -35.26 -5.92
C ASP A 80 24.44 -34.53 -5.64
N ASP A 81 24.39 -33.66 -4.62
CA ASP A 81 23.22 -32.80 -4.30
C ASP A 81 22.92 -31.74 -5.38
N GLU A 82 23.93 -31.26 -6.11
CA GLU A 82 23.74 -30.25 -7.16
C GLU A 82 23.15 -30.82 -8.47
N LYS A 83 23.29 -32.13 -8.71
CA LYS A 83 22.86 -32.82 -9.94
C LYS A 83 21.44 -33.35 -9.91
N GLN A 84 20.76 -33.37 -8.76
CA GLN A 84 19.37 -33.82 -8.70
C GLN A 84 18.41 -32.83 -9.39
N GLU A 85 17.46 -33.39 -10.16
CA GLU A 85 16.25 -32.65 -10.58
C GLU A 85 15.55 -32.07 -9.34
N ILE A 86 14.85 -30.94 -9.47
CA ILE A 86 14.13 -30.35 -8.34
C ILE A 86 12.94 -31.26 -7.99
N THR A 87 13.16 -32.23 -7.12
CA THR A 87 12.09 -33.00 -6.49
C THR A 87 11.61 -32.18 -5.29
N ILE A 88 10.45 -31.53 -5.44
CA ILE A 88 9.77 -30.95 -4.27
C ILE A 88 9.07 -32.08 -3.57
N ASP A 89 9.41 -32.26 -2.31
CA ASP A 89 8.80 -33.27 -1.49
C ASP A 89 7.72 -32.63 -0.60
N LEU A 90 6.49 -32.69 -1.09
CA LEU A 90 5.31 -32.22 -0.36
C LEU A 90 4.86 -33.22 0.72
N TYR A 91 5.49 -34.40 0.80
CA TYR A 91 5.06 -35.51 1.64
C TYR A 91 6.06 -35.86 2.75
N THR A 92 7.27 -35.29 2.77
CA THR A 92 8.29 -35.56 3.82
C THR A 92 7.72 -35.45 5.24
N ALA A 93 6.87 -34.45 5.51
CA ALA A 93 6.27 -34.27 6.82
C ALA A 93 5.33 -35.43 7.20
N LEU A 94 4.59 -35.98 6.23
CA LEU A 94 3.71 -37.13 6.41
C LEU A 94 4.51 -38.43 6.51
N GLU A 95 5.62 -38.55 5.78
CA GLU A 95 6.53 -39.69 5.93
C GLU A 95 7.13 -39.73 7.33
N MET A 96 7.61 -38.60 7.83
CA MET A 96 8.15 -38.50 9.19
C MET A 96 7.06 -38.72 10.27
N GLU A 97 5.83 -38.28 10.01
CA GLU A 97 4.68 -38.61 10.86
C GLU A 97 4.41 -40.11 10.88
N ASN A 98 4.41 -40.78 9.73
CA ASN A 98 4.22 -42.23 9.64
C ASN A 98 5.30 -42.96 10.44
N ASP A 99 6.57 -42.56 10.33
CA ASP A 99 7.67 -43.12 11.12
C ASP A 99 7.44 -42.94 12.63
N ILE A 100 6.99 -41.75 13.04
CA ILE A 100 6.65 -41.46 14.45
C ILE A 100 5.49 -42.34 14.92
N VAL A 101 4.45 -42.48 14.10
CA VAL A 101 3.27 -43.29 14.42
C VAL A 101 3.64 -44.77 14.53
N GLU A 102 4.49 -45.29 13.63
CA GLU A 102 4.97 -46.67 13.70
C GLU A 102 5.83 -46.92 14.94
N GLU A 103 6.73 -45.99 15.27
CA GLU A 103 7.59 -46.08 16.47
C GLU A 103 6.75 -46.05 17.76
N ARG A 104 5.65 -45.30 17.76
CA ARG A 104 4.72 -45.15 18.91
C ARG A 104 3.57 -46.16 18.91
N ALA A 105 3.39 -46.96 17.86
CA ALA A 105 2.29 -47.93 17.79
C ALA A 105 2.21 -48.88 19.00
N PRO A 106 3.32 -49.38 19.58
CA PRO A 106 3.25 -50.25 20.77
C PRO A 106 2.70 -49.56 22.03
N GLU A 107 2.70 -48.23 22.10
CA GLU A 107 2.20 -47.49 23.27
C GLU A 107 0.70 -47.69 23.46
N ILE A 108 -0.08 -47.81 22.39
CA ILE A 108 -1.55 -47.98 22.47
C ILE A 108 -1.92 -49.33 23.11
N GLU A 109 -1.09 -50.35 22.87
CA GLU A 109 -1.28 -51.71 23.38
C GLU A 109 -0.79 -51.85 24.83
N LYS A 110 0.28 -51.13 25.18
CA LYS A 110 0.95 -51.22 26.48
C LYS A 110 0.43 -50.23 27.51
N ASN A 111 -0.12 -49.09 27.08
CA ASN A 111 -0.61 -48.04 27.96
C ASN A 111 -2.12 -48.18 28.18
N GLN A 112 -2.50 -48.67 29.36
CA GLN A 112 -3.90 -48.91 29.69
C GLN A 112 -4.71 -47.61 29.85
N LYS A 113 -4.05 -46.48 30.12
CA LYS A 113 -4.70 -45.16 30.24
C LYS A 113 -5.13 -44.63 28.86
N LEU A 114 -4.30 -44.83 27.83
CA LEU A 114 -4.66 -44.54 26.43
C LEU A 114 -5.79 -45.47 25.94
N GLY A 115 -5.74 -46.75 26.31
CA GLY A 115 -6.83 -47.70 26.06
C GLY A 115 -8.15 -47.30 26.73
N LEU A 116 -8.11 -46.78 27.96
CA LEU A 116 -9.31 -46.27 28.64
C LEU A 116 -9.87 -45.01 27.97
N LEU A 117 -9.01 -44.09 27.52
CA LEU A 117 -9.41 -42.94 26.72
C LEU A 117 -10.14 -43.37 25.43
N LEU A 118 -9.60 -44.36 24.70
CA LEU A 118 -10.31 -44.97 23.56
C LEU A 118 -11.67 -45.56 23.95
N GLY A 119 -11.75 -46.17 25.13
CA GLY A 119 -12.99 -46.65 25.73
C GLY A 119 -14.04 -45.54 25.82
N PHE A 120 -13.70 -44.40 26.44
CA PHE A 120 -14.58 -43.23 26.56
C PHE A 120 -15.00 -42.63 25.21
N LEU A 121 -14.05 -42.53 24.27
CA LEU A 121 -14.34 -42.05 22.93
C LEU A 121 -15.34 -42.98 22.20
N SER A 122 -15.20 -44.29 22.35
CA SER A 122 -16.09 -45.28 21.72
C SER A 122 -17.54 -45.22 22.22
N VAL A 123 -17.73 -44.81 23.48
CA VAL A 123 -19.07 -44.67 24.11
C VAL A 123 -19.61 -43.24 24.04
N HIS A 124 -18.92 -42.35 23.32
CA HIS A 124 -19.26 -40.94 23.14
C HIS A 124 -19.44 -40.22 24.49
N ASP A 125 -18.50 -40.41 25.41
CA ASP A 125 -18.45 -39.74 26.70
C ASP A 125 -17.33 -38.70 26.69
N TRP A 126 -17.67 -37.46 26.33
CA TRP A 126 -16.68 -36.39 26.22
C TRP A 126 -16.19 -35.93 27.58
N ASP A 127 -17.07 -35.82 28.58
CA ASP A 127 -16.72 -35.20 29.86
C ASP A 127 -15.57 -35.96 30.55
N HIS A 128 -15.65 -37.30 30.57
CA HIS A 128 -14.57 -38.15 31.09
C HIS A 128 -13.36 -38.23 30.14
N ALA A 129 -13.58 -38.19 28.82
CA ALA A 129 -12.48 -38.17 27.86
C ALA A 129 -11.65 -36.88 27.96
N GLN A 130 -12.30 -35.73 28.18
CA GLN A 130 -11.65 -34.44 28.37
C GLN A 130 -10.73 -34.45 29.59
N LEU A 131 -11.20 -34.98 30.72
CA LEU A 131 -10.36 -35.13 31.92
C LEU A 131 -9.11 -35.98 31.64
N LEU A 132 -9.24 -37.04 30.85
CA LEU A 132 -8.10 -37.86 30.46
C LEU A 132 -7.18 -37.16 29.43
N PHE A 133 -7.73 -36.38 28.50
CA PHE A 133 -6.92 -35.54 27.60
C PHE A 133 -6.11 -34.49 28.39
N GLU A 134 -6.71 -33.87 29.40
CA GLU A 134 -6.03 -32.90 30.27
C GLU A 134 -4.92 -33.57 31.10
N ARG A 135 -5.21 -34.73 31.73
CA ARG A 135 -4.22 -35.49 32.51
C ARG A 135 -3.08 -36.04 31.66
N LEU A 136 -3.37 -36.48 30.44
CA LEU A 136 -2.40 -37.11 29.54
C LEU A 136 -1.84 -36.12 28.49
N ALA A 137 -2.06 -34.82 28.63
CA ALA A 137 -1.69 -33.81 27.63
C ALA A 137 -0.21 -33.89 27.23
N GLN A 138 0.67 -34.19 28.19
CA GLN A 138 2.11 -34.33 27.93
C GLN A 138 2.45 -35.48 26.99
N LEU A 139 1.63 -36.54 26.90
CA LEU A 139 1.83 -37.67 25.97
C LEU A 139 1.33 -37.41 24.55
N ASN A 140 0.67 -36.26 24.34
CA ASN A 140 0.01 -35.92 23.11
C ASN A 140 -0.85 -37.07 22.55
N PRO A 141 -1.95 -37.47 23.24
CA PRO A 141 -2.70 -38.69 22.92
C PRO A 141 -3.30 -38.71 21.52
N VAL A 142 -3.56 -37.53 20.93
CA VAL A 142 -4.18 -37.38 19.61
C VAL A 142 -3.23 -37.75 18.48
N GLU A 143 -1.92 -37.83 18.72
CA GLU A 143 -0.96 -38.30 17.72
C GLU A 143 -1.21 -39.77 17.33
N HIS A 144 -1.78 -40.59 18.22
CA HIS A 144 -2.20 -41.95 17.91
C HIS A 144 -3.43 -41.97 16.99
N ILE A 145 -3.37 -42.71 15.89
CA ILE A 145 -4.41 -42.76 14.85
C ILE A 145 -5.77 -43.17 15.42
N GLU A 146 -5.80 -44.16 16.31
CA GLU A 146 -7.05 -44.69 16.88
C GLU A 146 -7.75 -43.65 17.76
N ILE A 147 -6.99 -42.91 18.57
CA ILE A 147 -7.52 -41.85 19.45
C ILE A 147 -8.01 -40.69 18.60
N CYS A 148 -7.21 -40.28 17.60
CA CYS A 148 -7.56 -39.25 16.64
C CYS A 148 -8.87 -39.56 15.91
N HIS A 149 -9.01 -40.77 15.36
CA HIS A 149 -10.25 -41.21 14.70
C HIS A 149 -11.43 -41.31 15.68
N GLY A 150 -11.20 -41.73 16.92
CA GLY A 150 -12.21 -41.72 17.98
C GLY A 150 -12.73 -40.30 18.24
N LEU A 151 -11.82 -39.34 18.35
CA LEU A 151 -12.14 -37.92 18.52
C LEU A 151 -12.90 -37.36 17.31
N PHE A 152 -12.46 -37.64 16.08
CA PHE A 152 -13.12 -37.19 14.85
C PHE A 152 -14.57 -37.64 14.75
N ARG A 153 -14.87 -38.90 15.11
CA ARG A 153 -16.26 -39.40 15.13
C ARG A 153 -17.14 -38.62 16.10
N ILE A 154 -16.60 -38.23 17.26
CA ILE A 154 -17.34 -37.44 18.24
C ILE A 154 -17.53 -36.01 17.73
N ILE A 155 -16.50 -35.39 17.16
CA ILE A 155 -16.58 -34.07 16.55
C ILE A 155 -17.65 -34.07 15.46
N GLU A 156 -17.58 -35.01 14.51
CA GLU A 156 -18.53 -35.13 13.40
C GLU A 156 -19.97 -35.30 13.90
N LYS A 157 -20.17 -36.16 14.91
CA LYS A 157 -21.50 -36.33 15.53
C LYS A 157 -21.98 -35.05 16.20
N THR A 158 -21.10 -34.33 16.88
CA THR A 158 -21.41 -33.07 17.60
C THR A 158 -21.80 -31.96 16.64
N ILE A 159 -21.15 -31.87 15.46
CA ILE A 159 -21.47 -30.85 14.46
C ILE A 159 -22.53 -31.29 13.44
N SER A 160 -22.99 -32.54 13.45
CA SER A 160 -23.87 -33.10 12.41
C SER A 160 -25.17 -32.31 12.22
N SER A 161 -25.80 -31.84 13.30
CA SER A 161 -27.00 -31.01 13.26
C SER A 161 -26.73 -29.62 12.67
N ALA A 162 -25.66 -28.97 13.15
CA ALA A 162 -25.18 -27.67 12.69
C ALA A 162 -24.80 -27.70 11.20
N TYR A 163 -24.08 -28.74 10.77
CA TYR A 163 -23.69 -28.95 9.38
C TYR A 163 -24.90 -29.24 8.49
N SER A 164 -25.86 -30.03 8.96
CA SER A 164 -27.11 -30.27 8.23
C SER A 164 -27.93 -29.00 8.04
N ALA A 165 -28.00 -28.14 9.07
CA ALA A 165 -28.63 -26.83 8.98
C ALA A 165 -27.92 -25.91 7.95
N TYR A 166 -26.58 -25.88 7.95
CA TYR A 166 -25.79 -25.18 6.93
C TYR A 166 -26.08 -25.69 5.51
N CYS A 167 -26.13 -27.01 5.30
CA CYS A 167 -26.44 -27.57 3.99
C CYS A 167 -27.84 -27.17 3.52
N GLN A 168 -28.84 -27.17 4.40
CA GLN A 168 -30.22 -26.82 4.05
C GLN A 168 -30.39 -25.34 3.66
N THR A 169 -29.65 -24.42 4.29
CA THR A 169 -29.66 -23.00 3.91
C THR A 169 -29.00 -22.77 2.56
N HIS A 170 -27.84 -23.39 2.30
CA HIS A 170 -27.14 -23.25 1.02
C HIS A 170 -27.82 -23.94 -0.16
N HIS A 171 -28.49 -25.09 0.04
CA HIS A 171 -29.24 -25.76 -1.03
C HIS A 171 -30.51 -24.99 -1.45
N LYS A 172 -31.12 -24.19 -0.56
CA LYS A 172 -32.26 -23.33 -0.90
C LYS A 172 -31.86 -22.11 -1.74
N ILE A 173 -30.70 -21.52 -1.46
CA ILE A 173 -30.16 -20.38 -2.22
C ILE A 173 -29.87 -20.79 -3.67
N SER A 174 -29.36 -22.00 -3.90
CA SER A 174 -29.05 -22.49 -5.26
C SER A 174 -30.27 -22.81 -6.14
N ARG A 175 -31.47 -23.00 -5.56
CA ARG A 175 -32.70 -23.28 -6.35
C ARG A 175 -33.42 -22.02 -6.82
N ASN A 176 -33.21 -20.87 -6.18
CA ASN A 176 -33.91 -19.62 -6.51
C ASN A 176 -33.24 -18.80 -7.64
N ILE A 177 -32.14 -19.29 -8.23
CA ILE A 177 -31.45 -18.58 -9.33
C ILE A 177 -32.09 -18.91 -10.70
N ASP A 178 -32.89 -19.96 -10.82
CA ASP A 178 -33.43 -20.45 -12.11
C ASP A 178 -34.94 -20.29 -12.32
N THR A 179 -35.63 -19.34 -11.67
CA THR A 179 -37.06 -19.11 -12.01
C THR A 179 -37.53 -17.67 -11.80
N HIS A 180 -37.88 -17.02 -12.90
CA HIS A 180 -38.48 -15.69 -12.94
C HIS A 180 -39.99 -15.73 -12.64
N MET A 181 -40.42 -14.74 -11.84
CA MET A 181 -41.77 -14.14 -11.71
C MET A 181 -42.93 -14.99 -11.15
N ILE A 182 -43.41 -14.65 -9.95
CA ILE A 182 -44.73 -14.06 -9.64
C ILE A 182 -44.94 -14.01 -8.11
N ASP A 183 -45.54 -12.89 -7.67
CA ASP A 183 -46.17 -12.56 -6.39
C ASP A 183 -45.37 -12.48 -5.08
N ALA A 184 -45.21 -11.23 -4.66
CA ALA A 184 -44.94 -10.82 -3.29
C ALA A 184 -46.12 -11.20 -2.37
N SER A 185 -45.91 -12.24 -1.56
CA SER A 185 -46.61 -12.37 -0.27
C SER A 185 -45.70 -13.02 0.76
N SER A 186 -45.43 -12.26 1.82
CA SER A 186 -44.92 -12.68 3.14
C SER A 186 -44.16 -14.00 3.21
N VAL A 187 -42.85 -13.98 2.95
CA VAL A 187 -41.96 -15.06 3.40
C VAL A 187 -41.23 -14.55 4.65
N SER A 188 -41.76 -14.91 5.81
CA SER A 188 -41.00 -14.91 7.06
C SER A 188 -39.77 -15.81 6.88
N SER A 189 -38.58 -15.21 6.88
CA SER A 189 -37.31 -15.94 6.87
C SER A 189 -37.25 -16.90 8.07
N PRO A 190 -37.09 -18.22 7.88
CA PRO A 190 -36.82 -19.10 9.00
C PRO A 190 -35.31 -19.05 9.30
N SER A 191 -34.96 -18.29 10.35
CA SER A 191 -33.63 -18.21 10.96
C SER A 191 -33.31 -19.51 11.71
N TYR A 192 -32.68 -20.48 11.05
CA TYR A 192 -32.10 -21.63 11.74
C TYR A 192 -30.76 -21.21 12.34
N LEU A 193 -30.79 -20.77 13.60
CA LEU A 193 -29.60 -20.42 14.37
C LEU A 193 -28.68 -21.63 14.52
N VAL A 194 -27.46 -21.54 13.99
CA VAL A 194 -26.43 -22.57 14.14
C VAL A 194 -25.58 -22.21 15.37
N HIS A 195 -25.82 -22.89 16.48
CA HIS A 195 -24.99 -22.78 17.69
C HIS A 195 -24.37 -24.15 18.04
N PRO A 196 -23.11 -24.40 17.67
CA PRO A 196 -22.42 -25.60 18.12
C PRO A 196 -22.24 -25.57 19.65
N PRO A 197 -22.28 -26.72 20.34
CA PRO A 197 -22.03 -26.80 21.78
C PRO A 197 -20.65 -26.24 22.14
N LYS A 198 -20.48 -25.59 23.30
CA LYS A 198 -19.15 -25.10 23.76
C LYS A 198 -18.06 -26.17 23.72
N VAL A 199 -18.48 -27.39 24.02
CA VAL A 199 -17.67 -28.62 24.00
C VAL A 199 -16.99 -28.84 22.65
N PHE A 200 -17.60 -28.41 21.54
CA PHE A 200 -17.01 -28.49 20.21
C PHE A 200 -15.67 -27.73 20.12
N PHE A 201 -15.58 -26.54 20.70
CA PHE A 201 -14.35 -25.74 20.66
C PHE A 201 -13.24 -26.37 21.51
N GLN A 202 -13.61 -26.96 22.65
CA GLN A 202 -12.68 -27.74 23.48
C GLN A 202 -12.16 -28.97 22.73
N MET A 203 -13.03 -29.67 21.99
CA MET A 203 -12.63 -30.80 21.13
C MET A 203 -11.63 -30.37 20.05
N LEU A 204 -11.81 -29.20 19.44
CA LEU A 204 -10.86 -28.67 18.46
C LEU A 204 -9.52 -28.30 19.10
N ALA A 205 -9.53 -27.65 20.26
CA ALA A 205 -8.31 -27.32 20.99
C ALA A 205 -7.50 -28.58 21.36
N VAL A 206 -8.18 -29.64 21.82
CA VAL A 206 -7.56 -30.95 22.09
C VAL A 206 -7.04 -31.60 20.81
N CYS A 207 -7.78 -31.49 19.70
CA CYS A 207 -7.38 -32.05 18.41
C CYS A 207 -6.04 -31.49 17.92
N GLY A 208 -5.75 -30.23 18.21
CA GLY A 208 -4.50 -29.58 17.84
C GLY A 208 -4.23 -29.66 16.33
N PRO A 209 -2.97 -29.90 15.89
CA PRO A 209 -2.62 -29.94 14.48
C PRO A 209 -3.15 -31.17 13.73
N TYR A 210 -3.74 -32.16 14.41
CA TYR A 210 -4.02 -33.47 13.80
C TYR A 210 -5.25 -33.53 12.89
N LEU A 211 -6.06 -32.47 12.79
CA LEU A 211 -7.24 -32.44 11.92
C LEU A 211 -6.91 -32.61 10.43
N HIS A 212 -5.64 -32.41 10.03
CA HIS A 212 -5.17 -32.66 8.66
C HIS A 212 -5.41 -34.10 8.18
N ARG A 213 -5.48 -35.09 9.09
CA ARG A 213 -5.74 -36.50 8.76
C ARG A 213 -7.12 -36.74 8.15
N ASP A 214 -8.09 -35.86 8.41
CA ASP A 214 -9.42 -35.89 7.79
C ASP A 214 -9.78 -34.51 7.19
N THR A 215 -9.32 -34.31 5.95
CA THR A 215 -9.61 -33.10 5.19
C THR A 215 -11.11 -32.88 4.93
N GLN A 216 -11.96 -33.92 4.96
CA GLN A 216 -13.40 -33.74 4.81
C GLN A 216 -14.01 -33.16 6.08
N LEU A 217 -13.63 -33.69 7.25
CA LEU A 217 -14.04 -33.15 8.54
C LEU A 217 -13.52 -31.71 8.71
N PHE A 218 -12.27 -31.44 8.32
CA PHE A 218 -11.70 -30.09 8.28
C PHE A 218 -12.62 -29.09 7.55
N GLN A 219 -13.06 -29.43 6.33
CA GLN A 219 -13.97 -28.57 5.56
C GLN A 219 -15.34 -28.41 6.23
N LYS A 220 -15.89 -29.49 6.82
CA LYS A 220 -17.15 -29.42 7.59
C LYS A 220 -17.03 -28.45 8.77
N VAL A 221 -15.91 -28.51 9.51
CA VAL A 221 -15.61 -27.60 10.63
C VAL A 221 -15.58 -26.16 10.14
N CYS A 222 -14.83 -25.83 9.08
CA CYS A 222 -14.80 -24.48 8.52
C CYS A 222 -16.20 -23.97 8.14
N ARG A 223 -17.03 -24.81 7.51
CA ARG A 223 -18.41 -24.45 7.13
C ARG A 223 -19.31 -24.20 8.34
N VAL A 224 -19.18 -25.00 9.39
CA VAL A 224 -19.93 -24.81 10.64
C VAL A 224 -19.49 -23.53 11.35
N LEU A 225 -18.19 -23.22 11.40
CA LEU A 225 -17.69 -21.96 11.98
C LEU A 225 -18.21 -20.73 11.22
N LYS A 226 -18.26 -20.79 9.87
CA LYS A 226 -18.90 -19.73 9.06
C LYS A 226 -20.37 -19.53 9.42
N ALA A 227 -21.12 -20.63 9.54
CA ALA A 227 -22.54 -20.60 9.91
C ALA A 227 -22.75 -20.06 11.33
N TYR A 228 -21.89 -20.44 12.27
CA TYR A 228 -21.91 -19.97 13.65
C TYR A 228 -21.70 -18.46 13.76
N HIS A 229 -20.71 -17.93 13.03
CA HIS A 229 -20.48 -16.48 12.97
C HIS A 229 -21.69 -15.72 12.41
N ALA A 230 -22.27 -16.21 11.30
CA ALA A 230 -23.44 -15.59 10.67
C ALA A 230 -24.67 -15.58 11.60
N SER A 231 -24.94 -16.70 12.26
CA SER A 231 -26.06 -16.84 13.20
C SER A 231 -25.92 -15.93 14.43
N SER A 232 -24.68 -15.69 14.87
CA SER A 232 -24.42 -14.90 16.07
C SER A 232 -24.57 -13.39 15.83
N LYS A 233 -24.31 -12.89 14.61
CA LYS A 233 -24.56 -11.49 14.23
C LYS A 233 -26.05 -11.10 14.32
N GLU A 234 -26.95 -12.03 14.02
CA GLU A 234 -28.40 -11.81 14.17
C GLU A 234 -28.82 -11.74 15.64
N SER A 235 -28.14 -12.47 16.55
CA SER A 235 -28.47 -12.51 17.99
C SER A 235 -27.84 -11.37 18.82
N ALA A 236 -26.72 -10.81 18.36
CA ALA A 236 -25.93 -9.79 19.08
C ALA A 236 -26.65 -8.43 19.21
N HIS A 237 -27.75 -8.19 18.49
CA HIS A 237 -28.62 -7.02 18.70
C HIS A 237 -29.47 -7.11 19.98
N THR A 238 -29.46 -8.24 20.70
CA THR A 238 -30.41 -8.50 21.78
C THR A 238 -29.80 -8.80 23.16
N THR A 239 -28.58 -9.33 23.26
CA THR A 239 -28.00 -9.73 24.56
C THR A 239 -26.47 -9.72 24.54
N GLY A 240 -25.84 -8.98 25.47
CA GLY A 240 -24.37 -8.86 25.63
C GLY A 240 -23.68 -10.12 26.18
N VAL A 241 -23.67 -11.19 25.39
CA VAL A 241 -22.94 -12.44 25.65
C VAL A 241 -21.52 -12.35 25.05
N MET A 242 -20.54 -13.07 25.63
CA MET A 242 -19.15 -13.20 25.13
C MET A 242 -19.11 -13.38 23.61
N SER A 243 -18.19 -12.70 22.93
CA SER A 243 -18.20 -12.63 21.47
C SER A 243 -17.94 -14.01 20.83
N PRO A 244 -18.71 -14.40 19.81
CA PRO A 244 -18.49 -15.64 19.04
C PRO A 244 -17.11 -15.67 18.38
N GLU A 245 -16.52 -14.50 18.16
CA GLU A 245 -15.20 -14.28 17.56
C GLU A 245 -14.09 -14.97 18.37
N SER A 246 -14.12 -14.93 19.71
CA SER A 246 -13.06 -15.53 20.53
C SER A 246 -12.95 -17.05 20.34
N HIS A 247 -14.09 -17.73 20.21
CA HIS A 247 -14.12 -19.18 20.00
C HIS A 247 -13.65 -19.56 18.59
N ILE A 248 -13.92 -18.71 17.59
CA ILE A 248 -13.44 -18.90 16.22
C ILE A 248 -11.93 -18.68 16.16
N GLU A 249 -11.43 -17.64 16.84
CA GLU A 249 -10.00 -17.37 16.99
C GLU A 249 -9.27 -18.55 17.62
N GLU A 250 -9.79 -19.08 18.73
CA GLU A 250 -9.22 -20.25 19.40
C GLU A 250 -9.21 -21.47 18.47
N ALA A 251 -10.30 -21.76 17.76
CA ALA A 251 -10.36 -22.86 16.80
C ALA A 251 -9.36 -22.70 15.63
N LEU A 252 -9.18 -21.47 15.14
CA LEU A 252 -8.21 -21.15 14.09
C LEU A 252 -6.77 -21.36 14.57
N GLY A 253 -6.42 -20.77 15.71
CA GLY A 253 -5.06 -20.78 16.25
C GLY A 253 -4.62 -22.15 16.79
N SER A 254 -5.49 -22.83 17.54
CA SER A 254 -5.15 -24.12 18.18
C SER A 254 -5.21 -25.32 17.23
N CYS A 255 -6.06 -25.28 16.19
CA CYS A 255 -6.35 -26.45 15.37
C CYS A 255 -6.18 -26.20 13.86
N LEU A 256 -6.95 -25.28 13.27
CA LEU A 256 -7.04 -25.19 11.80
C LEU A 256 -5.74 -24.73 11.12
N LEU A 257 -5.09 -23.68 11.63
CA LEU A 257 -3.84 -23.17 11.08
C LEU A 257 -2.66 -24.12 11.31
N PRO A 258 -2.49 -24.72 12.51
CA PRO A 258 -1.51 -25.78 12.70
C PRO A 258 -1.73 -26.98 11.77
N SER A 259 -2.98 -27.44 11.60
CA SER A 259 -3.30 -28.54 10.69
C SER A 259 -2.99 -28.23 9.23
N LEU A 260 -3.19 -26.99 8.78
CA LEU A 260 -2.89 -26.61 7.39
C LEU A 260 -1.45 -26.96 6.99
N GLN A 261 -0.49 -26.75 7.89
CA GLN A 261 0.95 -27.00 7.64
C GLN A 261 1.28 -28.47 7.34
N LEU A 262 0.40 -29.39 7.75
CA LEU A 262 0.54 -30.82 7.56
C LEU A 262 -0.31 -31.37 6.39
N ILE A 263 -1.12 -30.52 5.75
CA ILE A 263 -1.89 -30.88 4.56
C ILE A 263 -1.01 -30.66 3.32
N PRO A 264 -0.79 -31.68 2.48
CA PRO A 264 -0.13 -31.49 1.19
C PRO A 264 -0.89 -30.46 0.34
N ALA A 265 -0.19 -29.75 -0.54
CA ALA A 265 -0.72 -28.63 -1.33
C ALA A 265 -2.17 -28.83 -1.82
N ASN A 266 -3.13 -28.18 -1.16
CA ASN A 266 -4.56 -28.32 -1.45
C ASN A 266 -5.29 -26.96 -1.39
N PRO A 267 -5.39 -26.24 -2.52
CA PRO A 267 -6.01 -24.92 -2.59
C PRO A 267 -7.48 -24.88 -2.11
N ALA A 268 -8.19 -26.02 -2.15
CA ALA A 268 -9.58 -26.08 -1.68
C ALA A 268 -9.68 -25.90 -0.16
N VAL A 269 -8.68 -26.37 0.58
CA VAL A 269 -8.60 -26.17 2.03
C VAL A 269 -8.32 -24.71 2.34
N ASP A 270 -7.39 -24.07 1.61
CA ASP A 270 -7.04 -22.65 1.77
C ASP A 270 -8.28 -21.76 1.60
N MET A 271 -9.12 -22.06 0.59
CA MET A 271 -10.37 -21.34 0.37
C MET A 271 -11.37 -21.49 1.52
N GLU A 272 -11.45 -22.66 2.15
CA GLU A 272 -12.35 -22.89 3.29
C GLU A 272 -11.84 -22.19 4.56
N ILE A 273 -10.53 -22.20 4.81
CA ILE A 273 -9.90 -21.44 5.91
C ILE A 273 -10.08 -19.94 5.71
N TRP A 274 -9.79 -19.44 4.50
CA TRP A 274 -10.02 -18.03 4.15
C TRP A 274 -11.48 -17.63 4.35
N GLY A 275 -12.42 -18.52 4.02
CA GLY A 275 -13.83 -18.29 4.25
C GLY A 275 -14.20 -18.08 5.72
N VAL A 276 -13.43 -18.63 6.66
CA VAL A 276 -13.57 -18.36 8.10
C VAL A 276 -12.79 -17.12 8.49
N LEU A 277 -11.52 -17.00 8.10
CA LEU A 277 -10.65 -15.87 8.45
C LEU A 277 -11.23 -14.54 8.00
N SER A 278 -11.71 -14.44 6.75
CA SER A 278 -12.27 -13.20 6.17
C SER A 278 -13.49 -12.64 6.90
N LEU A 279 -14.08 -13.40 7.84
CA LEU A 279 -15.14 -12.93 8.72
C LEU A 279 -14.64 -12.05 9.86
N LEU A 280 -13.36 -12.20 10.22
CA LEU A 280 -12.71 -11.49 11.33
C LEU A 280 -12.08 -10.17 10.86
N PRO A 281 -12.02 -9.14 11.72
CA PRO A 281 -11.24 -7.93 11.46
C PRO A 281 -9.77 -8.25 11.19
N TYR A 282 -9.10 -7.46 10.34
CA TYR A 282 -7.71 -7.73 9.97
C TYR A 282 -6.75 -7.68 11.17
N GLU A 283 -7.05 -6.87 12.19
CA GLU A 283 -6.27 -6.79 13.43
C GLU A 283 -6.21 -8.14 14.14
N VAL A 284 -7.35 -8.83 14.20
CA VAL A 284 -7.47 -10.17 14.78
C VAL A 284 -6.72 -11.19 13.94
N ARG A 285 -6.90 -11.15 12.60
CA ARG A 285 -6.20 -12.05 11.67
C ARG A 285 -4.69 -11.93 11.78
N TYR A 286 -4.17 -10.71 11.86
CA TYR A 286 -2.73 -10.45 11.93
C TYR A 286 -2.14 -10.84 13.29
N ARG A 287 -2.91 -10.71 14.37
CA ARG A 287 -2.53 -11.27 15.67
C ARG A 287 -2.40 -12.80 15.59
N LEU A 288 -3.40 -13.48 15.00
CA LEU A 288 -3.34 -14.94 14.81
C LEU A 288 -2.11 -15.35 14.00
N TYR A 289 -1.77 -14.63 12.91
CA TYR A 289 -0.56 -14.93 12.14
C TYR A 289 0.74 -14.74 12.94
N GLY A 290 0.77 -13.75 13.84
CA GLY A 290 1.92 -13.53 14.73
C GLY A 290 2.06 -14.57 15.85
N GLU A 291 0.96 -15.15 16.28
CA GLU A 291 0.93 -16.24 17.28
C GLU A 291 1.26 -17.60 16.65
N TRP A 292 0.78 -17.85 15.42
CA TRP A 292 0.92 -19.11 14.69
C TRP A 292 2.35 -19.66 14.63
N GLU A 293 3.38 -18.80 14.56
CA GLU A 293 4.77 -19.27 14.49
C GLU A 293 5.33 -19.79 15.82
N LYS A 294 4.85 -19.29 16.97
CA LYS A 294 5.41 -19.62 18.30
C LYS A 294 5.06 -21.04 18.73
N ASP A 295 3.84 -21.47 18.44
CA ASP A 295 3.33 -22.77 18.89
C ASP A 295 3.85 -23.94 18.04
N ALA A 296 4.26 -23.64 16.80
CA ALA A 296 4.81 -24.62 15.87
C ALA A 296 6.22 -25.13 16.23
N GLU A 297 6.92 -24.50 17.19
CA GLU A 297 8.24 -24.96 17.66
C GLU A 297 8.15 -26.16 18.63
N GLN A 298 6.96 -26.42 19.19
CA GLN A 298 6.76 -27.46 20.20
C GLN A 298 6.36 -28.83 19.62
N ASN A 299 5.84 -28.86 18.39
CA ASN A 299 5.43 -30.11 17.73
C ASN A 299 6.48 -30.54 16.69
N PRO A 300 7.09 -31.74 16.81
CA PRO A 300 8.18 -32.18 15.93
C PRO A 300 7.74 -32.31 14.47
N VAL A 301 6.53 -32.79 14.20
CA VAL A 301 5.99 -32.99 12.84
C VAL A 301 5.78 -31.65 12.14
N VAL A 302 5.14 -30.70 12.84
CA VAL A 302 4.91 -29.35 12.32
C VAL A 302 6.24 -28.62 12.08
N LEU A 303 7.19 -28.75 13.00
CA LEU A 303 8.53 -28.17 12.85
C LEU A 303 9.25 -28.73 11.62
N ALA A 304 9.21 -30.05 11.39
CA ALA A 304 9.81 -30.65 10.22
C ALA A 304 9.16 -30.17 8.92
N ALA A 305 7.83 -30.09 8.86
CA ALA A 305 7.11 -29.54 7.71
C ALA A 305 7.59 -28.12 7.36
N ARG A 306 7.78 -27.26 8.38
CA ARG A 306 8.32 -25.90 8.20
C ARG A 306 9.75 -25.91 7.67
N GLN A 307 10.64 -26.72 8.25
CA GLN A 307 12.04 -26.75 7.80
C GLN A 307 12.17 -27.30 6.37
N THR A 308 11.40 -28.34 6.02
CA THR A 308 11.35 -28.87 4.65
C THR A 308 10.82 -27.83 3.68
N ALA A 309 9.68 -27.19 3.98
CA ALA A 309 9.11 -26.14 3.13
C ALA A 309 10.09 -24.98 2.90
N LYS A 310 10.83 -24.59 3.95
CA LYS A 310 11.88 -23.55 3.88
C LYS A 310 13.05 -23.97 2.99
N LEU A 311 13.54 -25.20 3.12
CA LEU A 311 14.61 -25.76 2.31
C LEU A 311 14.23 -25.81 0.83
N ASP A 312 13.05 -26.36 0.53
CA ASP A 312 12.54 -26.52 -0.84
C ASP A 312 12.26 -25.17 -1.50
N THR A 313 11.74 -24.21 -0.74
CA THR A 313 11.56 -22.83 -1.22
C THR A 313 12.90 -22.23 -1.64
N ARG A 314 13.95 -22.37 -0.83
CA ARG A 314 15.30 -21.86 -1.17
C ARG A 314 15.88 -22.55 -2.41
N ARG A 315 15.72 -23.88 -2.51
CA ARG A 315 16.18 -24.66 -3.68
C ARG A 315 15.48 -24.22 -4.95
N LEU A 316 14.16 -24.00 -4.89
CA LEU A 316 13.38 -23.53 -6.03
C LEU A 316 13.79 -22.12 -6.45
N LEU A 317 13.89 -21.18 -5.50
CA LEU A 317 14.18 -19.77 -5.80
C LEU A 317 15.55 -19.58 -6.49
N LYS A 318 16.55 -20.42 -6.17
CA LYS A 318 17.86 -20.42 -6.86
C LYS A 318 17.76 -20.64 -8.38
N ARG A 319 16.70 -21.28 -8.86
CA ARG A 319 16.49 -21.60 -10.28
C ARG A 319 15.34 -20.81 -10.90
N LEU A 320 14.64 -19.96 -10.14
CA LEU A 320 13.47 -19.21 -10.63
C LEU A 320 13.89 -18.09 -11.58
N ALA A 321 13.53 -18.23 -12.85
CA ALA A 321 13.81 -17.25 -13.90
C ALA A 321 12.59 -17.06 -14.81
N LYS A 322 12.67 -16.07 -15.71
CA LYS A 322 11.58 -15.77 -16.65
C LYS A 322 11.26 -16.93 -17.59
N GLU A 323 12.26 -17.72 -17.97
CA GLU A 323 12.16 -18.82 -18.94
C GLU A 323 11.38 -20.03 -18.40
N ASN A 324 11.55 -20.35 -17.12
CA ASN A 324 10.94 -21.51 -16.46
C ASN A 324 9.79 -21.16 -15.49
N LEU A 325 9.37 -19.88 -15.51
CA LEU A 325 8.36 -19.30 -14.63
C LEU A 325 7.05 -20.08 -14.54
N LYS A 326 6.56 -20.66 -15.65
CA LYS A 326 5.25 -21.34 -15.64
C LYS A 326 5.27 -22.62 -14.80
N GLN A 327 6.36 -23.38 -14.88
CA GLN A 327 6.52 -24.62 -14.12
C GLN A 327 6.90 -24.31 -12.67
N LEU A 328 7.98 -23.55 -12.48
CA LEU A 328 8.48 -23.23 -11.15
C LEU A 328 7.52 -22.32 -10.37
N GLY A 329 6.80 -21.42 -11.02
CA GLY A 329 5.78 -20.59 -10.36
C GLY A 329 4.59 -21.39 -9.82
N ARG A 330 4.18 -22.47 -10.50
CA ARG A 330 3.16 -23.39 -9.95
C ARG A 330 3.70 -24.17 -8.76
N MET A 331 4.98 -24.51 -8.78
CA MET A 331 5.66 -25.18 -7.67
C MET A 331 5.79 -24.26 -6.44
N VAL A 332 6.09 -22.97 -6.64
CA VAL A 332 6.01 -21.94 -5.57
C VAL A 332 4.63 -21.93 -4.94
N ALA A 333 3.58 -21.88 -5.77
CA ALA A 333 2.21 -21.84 -5.26
C ALA A 333 1.85 -23.12 -4.49
N LYS A 334 2.23 -24.31 -4.98
CA LYS A 334 2.02 -25.56 -4.23
C LYS A 334 2.66 -25.53 -2.84
N LEU A 335 3.91 -25.07 -2.75
CA LEU A 335 4.59 -24.91 -1.46
C LEU A 335 3.85 -23.90 -0.58
N ALA A 336 3.42 -22.76 -1.15
CA ALA A 336 2.70 -21.72 -0.43
C ALA A 336 1.31 -22.19 0.05
N HIS A 337 0.58 -23.00 -0.71
CA HIS A 337 -0.70 -23.57 -0.28
C HIS A 337 -0.53 -24.50 0.94
N ALA A 338 0.54 -25.31 0.96
CA ALA A 338 0.81 -26.20 2.09
C ALA A 338 1.31 -25.44 3.32
N ASN A 339 2.25 -24.50 3.14
CA ASN A 339 2.96 -23.84 4.23
C ASN A 339 3.11 -22.33 3.96
N PRO A 340 2.02 -21.55 3.93
CA PRO A 340 2.03 -20.19 3.39
C PRO A 340 2.94 -19.24 4.16
N MET A 341 2.86 -19.27 5.49
CA MET A 341 3.63 -18.38 6.35
C MET A 341 5.14 -18.55 6.15
N THR A 342 5.64 -19.78 6.26
CA THR A 342 7.07 -20.11 6.14
C THR A 342 7.61 -19.84 4.73
N VAL A 343 6.86 -20.23 3.70
CA VAL A 343 7.27 -20.10 2.30
C VAL A 343 7.32 -18.64 1.89
N LEU A 344 6.26 -17.87 2.13
CA LEU A 344 6.19 -16.45 1.75
C LEU A 344 7.23 -15.62 2.51
N ARG A 345 7.46 -15.90 3.80
CA ARG A 345 8.51 -15.24 4.60
C ARG A 345 9.88 -15.48 4.00
N THR A 346 10.17 -16.73 3.63
CA THR A 346 11.44 -17.11 3.00
C THR A 346 11.63 -16.41 1.65
N ILE A 347 10.57 -16.30 0.84
CA ILE A 347 10.60 -15.60 -0.44
C ILE A 347 10.86 -14.10 -0.24
N VAL A 348 10.15 -13.45 0.68
CA VAL A 348 10.35 -12.01 0.98
C VAL A 348 11.78 -11.75 1.45
N GLN A 349 12.36 -12.61 2.30
CA GLN A 349 13.76 -12.50 2.72
C GLN A 349 14.75 -12.60 1.55
N GLN A 350 14.49 -13.44 0.56
CA GLN A 350 15.33 -13.52 -0.64
C GLN A 350 15.17 -12.29 -1.53
N VAL A 351 13.95 -11.77 -1.66
CA VAL A 351 13.67 -10.56 -2.44
C VAL A 351 14.30 -9.32 -1.81
N GLU A 352 14.32 -9.22 -0.48
CA GLU A 352 15.05 -8.17 0.25
C GLU A 352 16.56 -8.17 -0.05
N ALA A 353 17.13 -9.34 -0.33
CA ALA A 353 18.57 -9.48 -0.62
C ALA A 353 18.91 -9.33 -2.11
N TYR A 354 18.02 -9.70 -3.02
CA TYR A 354 18.30 -9.79 -4.46
C TYR A 354 17.24 -9.10 -5.32
N ARG A 355 17.55 -7.87 -5.79
CA ARG A 355 16.62 -7.05 -6.59
C ARG A 355 16.15 -7.72 -7.89
N ASP A 356 17.01 -8.46 -8.57
CA ASP A 356 16.69 -9.11 -9.85
C ASP A 356 15.63 -10.22 -9.70
N MET A 357 15.43 -10.73 -8.49
CA MET A 357 14.44 -11.76 -8.18
C MET A 357 13.00 -11.19 -8.11
N ILE A 358 12.84 -9.87 -7.96
CA ILE A 358 11.53 -9.22 -7.77
C ILE A 358 10.55 -9.61 -8.88
N ASN A 359 10.90 -9.37 -10.14
CA ASN A 359 9.98 -9.58 -11.26
C ASN A 359 9.60 -11.07 -11.45
N PRO A 360 10.54 -12.03 -11.46
CA PRO A 360 10.21 -13.46 -11.49
C PRO A 360 9.28 -13.89 -10.34
N VAL A 361 9.50 -13.41 -9.11
CA VAL A 361 8.67 -13.75 -7.95
C VAL A 361 7.26 -13.15 -8.07
N VAL A 362 7.17 -11.86 -8.40
CA VAL A 362 5.88 -11.18 -8.65
C VAL A 362 5.08 -11.93 -9.71
N ASP A 363 5.74 -12.43 -10.75
CA ASP A 363 5.08 -13.19 -11.80
C ASP A 363 4.63 -14.58 -11.35
N ALA A 364 5.40 -15.24 -10.48
CA ALA A 364 5.06 -16.53 -9.90
C ALA A 364 3.83 -16.45 -8.98
N PHE A 365 3.64 -15.30 -8.32
CA PHE A 365 2.55 -15.10 -7.35
C PHE A 365 1.16 -15.07 -7.97
N LYS A 366 1.04 -15.07 -9.31
CA LYS A 366 -0.24 -15.21 -10.02
C LYS A 366 -1.07 -16.43 -9.58
N TYR A 367 -0.41 -17.49 -9.10
CA TYR A 367 -1.05 -18.74 -8.71
C TYR A 367 -1.44 -18.82 -7.23
N LEU A 368 -1.21 -17.77 -6.43
CA LEU A 368 -1.59 -17.71 -5.03
C LEU A 368 -3.11 -17.48 -4.85
N THR A 369 -3.67 -17.91 -3.73
CA THR A 369 -5.04 -17.64 -3.32
C THR A 369 -5.12 -16.37 -2.46
N GLN A 370 -6.33 -16.01 -2.03
CA GLN A 370 -6.53 -14.82 -1.17
C GLN A 370 -5.90 -14.99 0.22
N LEU A 371 -5.82 -16.22 0.74
CA LEU A 371 -5.19 -16.50 2.03
C LEU A 371 -3.70 -16.10 2.00
N GLU A 372 -2.97 -16.50 0.97
CA GLU A 372 -1.55 -16.18 0.84
C GLU A 372 -1.32 -14.69 0.61
N TYR A 373 -2.19 -14.01 -0.13
CA TYR A 373 -2.06 -12.56 -0.31
C TYR A 373 -2.23 -11.80 1.01
N ASP A 374 -3.14 -12.23 1.88
CA ASP A 374 -3.35 -11.63 3.19
C ASP A 374 -2.17 -11.90 4.15
N ILE A 375 -1.68 -13.14 4.18
CA ILE A 375 -0.48 -13.52 4.94
C ILE A 375 0.75 -12.78 4.43
N LEU A 376 0.90 -12.63 3.11
CA LEU A 376 2.00 -11.88 2.51
C LEU A 376 2.00 -10.42 2.95
N GLN A 377 0.82 -9.80 3.02
CA GLN A 377 0.68 -8.42 3.52
C GLN A 377 1.11 -8.30 4.98
N TYR A 378 0.68 -9.25 5.83
CA TYR A 378 1.14 -9.32 7.22
C TYR A 378 2.67 -9.42 7.29
N ILE A 379 3.27 -10.33 6.52
CA ILE A 379 4.72 -10.52 6.49
C ILE A 379 5.43 -9.22 6.09
N VAL A 380 4.97 -8.52 5.05
CA VAL A 380 5.60 -7.25 4.63
C VAL A 380 5.55 -6.20 5.74
N ILE A 381 4.42 -6.07 6.45
CA ILE A 381 4.30 -5.15 7.59
C ILE A 381 5.21 -5.59 8.75
N GLU A 382 5.29 -6.89 9.03
CA GLU A 382 6.18 -7.45 10.04
C GLU A 382 7.66 -7.15 9.71
N ARG A 383 8.07 -7.32 8.44
CA ARG A 383 9.43 -7.01 7.98
C ARG A 383 9.78 -5.53 8.13
N LEU A 384 8.82 -4.63 7.91
CA LEU A 384 8.96 -3.19 8.14
C LEU A 384 9.02 -2.86 9.64
N ALA A 385 8.17 -3.51 10.44
CA ALA A 385 8.09 -3.28 11.88
C ALA A 385 9.23 -3.93 12.69
N GLN A 386 9.99 -4.86 12.10
CA GLN A 386 11.04 -5.60 12.78
C GLN A 386 12.12 -4.66 13.33
N GLY A 387 12.32 -4.71 14.65
CA GLY A 387 13.37 -3.97 15.36
C GLY A 387 14.78 -4.48 15.03
N GLY A 388 15.79 -3.64 15.25
CA GLY A 388 17.20 -3.99 15.02
C GLY A 388 17.64 -3.96 13.55
N ARG A 389 16.76 -3.56 12.63
CA ARG A 389 17.10 -3.31 11.22
C ARG A 389 17.26 -1.82 10.99
N GLU A 390 18.46 -1.41 10.62
CA GLU A 390 18.71 -0.04 10.19
C GLU A 390 17.99 0.21 8.86
N ARG A 391 17.34 1.37 8.75
CA ARG A 391 16.58 1.79 7.56
C ARG A 391 17.40 2.69 6.62
N VAL A 392 18.49 3.23 7.16
CA VAL A 392 19.48 4.06 6.49
C VAL A 392 20.81 3.33 6.66
N LYS A 393 21.71 3.43 5.68
CA LYS A 393 23.06 2.86 5.75
C LYS A 393 23.91 3.63 6.77
N ASP A 394 25.08 3.09 7.09
CA ASP A 394 26.09 3.70 7.99
C ASP A 394 26.50 5.13 7.58
N ASP A 395 26.33 5.48 6.29
CA ASP A 395 26.59 6.83 5.77
C ASP A 395 25.56 7.87 6.20
N GLY A 396 24.42 7.46 6.76
CA GLY A 396 23.35 8.34 7.24
C GLY A 396 22.54 9.01 6.13
N LEU A 397 22.80 8.72 4.86
CA LEU A 397 22.16 9.37 3.70
C LEU A 397 21.32 8.38 2.90
N ASN A 398 21.91 7.24 2.55
CA ASN A 398 21.30 6.28 1.66
C ASN A 398 20.36 5.34 2.42
N LEU A 399 19.20 5.04 1.83
CA LEU A 399 18.32 4.01 2.37
C LEU A 399 19.01 2.65 2.30
N SER A 400 18.72 1.78 3.26
CA SER A 400 19.21 0.41 3.25
C SER A 400 18.65 -0.36 2.06
N ASP A 401 19.49 -1.21 1.45
CA ASP A 401 19.13 -1.92 0.21
C ASP A 401 17.91 -2.82 0.39
N TRP A 402 17.78 -3.45 1.56
CA TRP A 402 16.63 -4.30 1.88
C TRP A 402 15.30 -3.53 1.83
N LEU A 403 15.28 -2.27 2.29
CA LEU A 403 14.07 -1.46 2.34
C LEU A 403 13.68 -1.00 0.94
N GLN A 404 14.67 -0.60 0.12
CA GLN A 404 14.46 -0.27 -1.29
C GLN A 404 13.94 -1.48 -2.08
N CYS A 405 14.54 -2.66 -1.87
CA CYS A 405 14.09 -3.91 -2.51
C CYS A 405 12.67 -4.30 -2.08
N LEU A 406 12.34 -4.17 -0.79
CA LEU A 406 11.00 -4.46 -0.26
C LEU A 406 9.94 -3.49 -0.82
N ALA A 407 10.25 -2.19 -0.86
CA ALA A 407 9.38 -1.19 -1.47
C ALA A 407 9.14 -1.49 -2.96
N SER A 408 10.22 -1.75 -3.72
CA SER A 408 10.17 -2.11 -5.14
C SER A 408 9.33 -3.37 -5.37
N PHE A 409 9.56 -4.41 -4.57
CA PHE A 409 8.78 -5.63 -4.62
C PHE A 409 7.29 -5.37 -4.43
N TRP A 410 6.93 -4.62 -3.39
CA TRP A 410 5.54 -4.34 -3.07
C TRP A 410 4.84 -3.50 -4.14
N GLY A 411 5.53 -2.48 -4.69
CA GLY A 411 5.02 -1.67 -5.80
C GLY A 411 4.73 -2.49 -7.06
N HIS A 412 5.67 -3.36 -7.47
CA HIS A 412 5.50 -4.23 -8.63
C HIS A 412 4.40 -5.27 -8.41
N LEU A 413 4.30 -5.85 -7.21
CA LEU A 413 3.28 -6.81 -6.85
C LEU A 413 1.88 -6.20 -6.93
N CYS A 414 1.65 -5.05 -6.29
CA CYS A 414 0.35 -4.40 -6.21
C CYS A 414 -0.11 -3.84 -7.56
N LYS A 415 0.82 -3.43 -8.42
CA LYS A 415 0.52 -3.07 -9.82
C LYS A 415 -0.05 -4.25 -10.61
N LYS A 416 0.45 -5.47 -10.37
CA LYS A 416 0.11 -6.65 -11.16
C LYS A 416 -1.08 -7.44 -10.61
N HIS A 417 -1.21 -7.54 -9.28
CA HIS A 417 -2.21 -8.37 -8.62
C HIS A 417 -3.19 -7.52 -7.81
N PHE A 418 -4.36 -7.23 -8.38
CA PHE A 418 -5.38 -6.34 -7.79
C PHE A 418 -6.11 -6.92 -6.58
N SER A 419 -5.92 -8.22 -6.29
CA SER A 419 -6.46 -8.91 -5.11
C SER A 419 -5.76 -8.49 -3.81
N MET A 420 -4.57 -7.88 -3.91
CA MET A 420 -3.86 -7.33 -2.76
C MET A 420 -4.66 -6.20 -2.11
N GLU A 421 -4.77 -6.23 -0.80
CA GLU A 421 -5.30 -5.13 -0.01
C GLU A 421 -4.16 -4.17 0.38
N LEU A 422 -4.43 -2.87 0.45
CA LEU A 422 -3.41 -1.86 0.80
C LEU A 422 -3.74 -1.09 2.08
N LYS A 423 -4.97 -1.22 2.59
CA LYS A 423 -5.47 -0.45 3.74
C LYS A 423 -4.56 -0.62 4.98
N CYS A 424 -4.18 -1.85 5.30
CA CYS A 424 -3.35 -2.16 6.48
C CYS A 424 -1.96 -1.51 6.38
N LEU A 425 -1.37 -1.49 5.17
CA LEU A 425 -0.08 -0.85 4.94
C LEU A 425 -0.17 0.68 5.07
N PHE A 426 -1.22 1.31 4.54
CA PHE A 426 -1.41 2.74 4.74
C PHE A 426 -1.66 3.09 6.20
N GLN A 427 -2.43 2.28 6.92
CA GLN A 427 -2.61 2.46 8.36
C GLN A 427 -1.28 2.34 9.11
N TYR A 428 -0.42 1.39 8.73
CA TYR A 428 0.94 1.28 9.26
C TYR A 428 1.77 2.54 9.01
N ILE A 429 1.82 3.03 7.76
CA ILE A 429 2.57 4.26 7.41
C ILE A 429 2.04 5.47 8.18
N VAL A 430 0.71 5.63 8.29
CA VAL A 430 0.08 6.70 9.10
C VAL A 430 0.51 6.61 10.56
N ASN A 431 0.54 5.41 11.13
CA ASN A 431 0.97 5.20 12.52
C ASN A 431 2.46 5.54 12.71
N GLN A 432 3.31 5.30 11.70
CA GLN A 432 4.74 5.62 11.75
C GLN A 432 4.97 7.13 11.65
N LEU A 433 4.27 7.82 10.76
CA LEU A 433 4.31 9.29 10.67
C LEU A 433 3.85 9.97 11.96
N LYS A 434 2.80 9.44 12.60
CA LYS A 434 2.35 9.91 13.92
C LYS A 434 3.43 9.77 15.00
N LYS A 435 4.26 8.71 14.92
CA LYS A 435 5.44 8.53 15.78
C LYS A 435 6.61 9.45 15.40
N GLY A 436 6.53 10.17 14.28
CA GLY A 436 7.60 11.00 13.74
C GLY A 436 8.64 10.22 12.93
N LEU A 437 8.32 9.00 12.48
CA LEU A 437 9.20 8.18 11.65
C LEU A 437 8.71 8.23 10.20
N GLY A 438 9.53 8.78 9.28
CA GLY A 438 9.16 8.95 7.87
C GLY A 438 10.00 8.18 6.86
N THR A 439 11.05 7.44 7.30
CA THR A 439 11.92 6.72 6.37
C THR A 439 11.18 5.69 5.51
N GLU A 440 10.08 5.14 6.03
CA GLU A 440 9.25 4.14 5.36
C GLU A 440 8.30 4.76 4.30
N LEU A 441 8.27 6.08 4.15
CA LEU A 441 7.55 6.75 3.07
C LEU A 441 8.03 6.32 1.68
N VAL A 442 9.25 5.77 1.56
CA VAL A 442 9.75 5.15 0.32
C VAL A 442 8.82 4.03 -0.19
N VAL A 443 8.10 3.35 0.70
CA VAL A 443 7.12 2.33 0.29
C VAL A 443 5.92 2.98 -0.40
N LEU A 444 5.49 4.16 0.08
CA LEU A 444 4.42 4.94 -0.55
C LEU A 444 4.89 5.51 -1.90
N GLU A 445 6.11 6.04 -1.94
CA GLU A 445 6.75 6.56 -3.16
C GLU A 445 6.73 5.53 -4.29
N GLU A 446 7.22 4.33 -3.99
CA GLU A 446 7.31 3.25 -4.96
C GLU A 446 5.93 2.69 -5.36
N LEU A 447 4.96 2.67 -4.43
CA LEU A 447 3.57 2.30 -4.76
C LEU A 447 2.96 3.27 -5.78
N ILE A 448 3.10 4.59 -5.55
CA ILE A 448 2.58 5.62 -6.46
C ILE A 448 3.28 5.53 -7.82
N GLN A 449 4.60 5.40 -7.80
CA GLN A 449 5.42 5.25 -9.00
C GLN A 449 5.00 4.04 -9.84
N GLN A 450 4.78 2.88 -9.23
CA GLN A 450 4.45 1.66 -9.96
C GLN A 450 2.98 1.57 -10.37
N MET A 451 2.05 1.96 -9.49
CA MET A 451 0.61 1.79 -9.68
C MET A 451 -0.05 2.95 -10.41
N ALA A 452 0.44 4.18 -10.24
CA ALA A 452 -0.13 5.39 -10.85
C ALA A 452 0.78 6.05 -11.89
N ASN A 453 2.06 5.66 -11.97
CA ASN A 453 3.04 6.26 -12.88
C ASN A 453 3.23 7.76 -12.64
N VAL A 454 3.07 8.19 -11.40
CA VAL A 454 3.41 9.54 -10.94
C VAL A 454 4.77 9.44 -10.27
N GLN A 455 5.74 10.22 -10.73
CA GLN A 455 7.11 10.17 -10.21
C GLN A 455 7.61 11.57 -9.96
N TYR A 456 8.35 11.71 -8.87
CA TYR A 456 9.12 12.91 -8.63
C TYR A 456 10.47 12.80 -9.34
N THR A 457 10.86 13.84 -10.08
CA THR A 457 12.17 13.89 -10.73
C THR A 457 12.81 15.23 -10.39
N GLU A 458 13.90 15.22 -9.63
CA GLU A 458 14.60 16.48 -9.31
C GLU A 458 15.41 16.98 -10.52
N ASN A 459 16.28 16.13 -11.05
CA ASN A 459 17.23 16.50 -12.10
C ASN A 459 16.59 16.34 -13.48
N MET A 460 15.94 17.40 -13.95
CA MET A 460 15.32 17.47 -15.28
C MET A 460 16.21 18.19 -16.29
N THR A 461 16.20 17.74 -17.54
CA THR A 461 16.81 18.48 -18.66
C THR A 461 15.97 19.70 -19.04
N ASP A 462 16.57 20.69 -19.72
CA ASP A 462 15.85 21.88 -20.20
C ASP A 462 14.61 21.52 -21.02
N GLU A 463 14.76 20.51 -21.86
CA GLU A 463 13.70 19.94 -22.68
C GLU A 463 12.54 19.34 -21.86
N GLN A 464 12.85 18.71 -20.74
CA GLN A 464 11.86 18.13 -19.82
C GLN A 464 11.14 19.22 -19.03
N VAL A 465 11.87 20.21 -18.52
CA VAL A 465 11.31 21.35 -17.80
C VAL A 465 10.36 22.15 -18.71
N ASP A 466 10.75 22.40 -19.96
CA ASP A 466 9.90 23.09 -20.93
C ASP A 466 8.70 22.23 -21.35
N GLY A 467 8.90 20.92 -21.52
CA GLY A 467 7.82 19.95 -21.78
C GLY A 467 6.79 19.87 -20.63
N MET A 468 7.21 20.12 -19.39
CA MET A 468 6.32 20.17 -18.22
C MET A 468 5.38 21.37 -18.20
N ALA A 469 5.67 22.43 -18.96
CA ALA A 469 4.75 23.53 -19.17
C ALA A 469 3.56 23.15 -20.08
N GLY A 470 3.65 22.03 -20.81
CA GLY A 470 2.64 21.59 -21.75
C GLY A 470 1.40 20.95 -21.12
N SER A 471 0.45 20.59 -21.99
CA SER A 471 -0.73 19.79 -21.63
C SER A 471 -0.36 18.35 -21.24
N GLU A 472 -1.31 17.61 -20.66
CA GLU A 472 -1.11 16.26 -20.12
C GLU A 472 -0.35 15.32 -21.06
N THR A 473 -0.73 15.26 -22.35
CA THR A 473 -0.08 14.34 -23.30
C THR A 473 1.38 14.74 -23.54
N LEU A 474 1.69 16.03 -23.69
CA LEU A 474 3.07 16.49 -23.88
C LEU A 474 3.94 16.24 -22.64
N ARG A 475 3.40 16.46 -21.43
CA ARG A 475 4.11 16.16 -20.17
C ARG A 475 4.45 14.68 -20.06
N LEU A 476 3.51 13.81 -20.43
CA LEU A 476 3.72 12.36 -20.45
C LEU A 476 4.78 11.92 -21.47
N GLN A 477 4.82 12.54 -22.66
CA GLN A 477 5.85 12.24 -23.67
C GLN A 477 7.23 12.79 -23.29
N SER A 478 7.27 13.94 -22.60
CA SER A 478 8.51 14.59 -22.17
C SER A 478 9.13 13.89 -20.95
N SER A 479 8.33 13.22 -20.13
CA SER A 479 8.84 12.38 -19.03
C SER A 479 9.65 11.19 -19.55
N LEU A 480 10.67 10.76 -18.79
CA LEU A 480 11.54 9.59 -19.07
C LEU A 480 10.78 8.29 -19.39
N PHE A 481 9.48 8.24 -19.13
CA PHE A 481 8.63 7.05 -19.21
C PHE A 481 7.58 7.10 -20.33
N GLY A 482 7.69 8.03 -21.29
CA GLY A 482 6.77 8.22 -22.44
C GLY A 482 6.61 7.05 -23.42
N SER A 483 6.89 5.82 -23.02
CA SER A 483 6.68 4.63 -23.85
C SER A 483 5.30 4.01 -23.65
N THR A 484 4.78 3.42 -24.72
CA THR A 484 3.48 2.75 -24.86
C THR A 484 3.21 1.69 -23.77
N ARG A 485 2.78 2.12 -22.59
CA ARG A 485 2.33 1.21 -21.53
C ARG A 485 0.88 0.83 -21.73
N ASN A 486 0.52 -0.34 -21.20
CA ASN A 486 -0.82 -0.90 -21.26
C ASN A 486 -1.75 -0.04 -20.39
N TYR A 487 -2.27 1.07 -20.93
CA TYR A 487 -3.04 2.09 -20.21
C TYR A 487 -4.21 1.49 -19.40
N LYS A 488 -4.82 0.40 -19.91
CA LYS A 488 -5.87 -0.35 -19.21
C LYS A 488 -5.40 -0.96 -17.88
N VAL A 489 -4.18 -1.49 -17.82
CA VAL A 489 -3.61 -2.07 -16.59
C VAL A 489 -3.28 -0.95 -15.61
N LEU A 490 -2.67 0.14 -16.10
CA LEU A 490 -2.32 1.29 -15.28
C LEU A 490 -3.55 1.96 -14.66
N ASN A 491 -4.63 2.15 -15.41
CA ASN A 491 -5.85 2.74 -14.86
C ASN A 491 -6.48 1.84 -13.79
N LYS A 492 -6.43 0.51 -13.96
CA LYS A 492 -6.90 -0.43 -12.94
C LYS A 492 -6.05 -0.36 -11.67
N SER A 493 -4.72 -0.30 -11.78
CA SER A 493 -3.83 -0.16 -10.62
C SER A 493 -4.02 1.20 -9.93
N THR A 494 -4.15 2.28 -10.70
CA THR A 494 -4.39 3.63 -10.17
C THR A 494 -5.70 3.69 -9.39
N ASN A 495 -6.79 3.15 -9.97
CA ASN A 495 -8.08 3.07 -9.29
C ASN A 495 -8.01 2.22 -8.02
N LYS A 496 -7.33 1.06 -8.05
CA LYS A 496 -7.14 0.22 -6.86
C LYS A 496 -6.38 0.94 -5.75
N LEU A 497 -5.32 1.68 -6.10
CA LEU A 497 -4.54 2.48 -5.15
C LEU A 497 -5.42 3.57 -4.52
N ARG A 498 -6.16 4.33 -5.35
CA ARG A 498 -7.11 5.35 -4.91
C ARG A 498 -8.19 4.78 -4.00
N ASP A 499 -8.86 3.73 -4.42
CA ASP A 499 -9.99 3.12 -3.69
C ASP A 499 -9.54 2.53 -2.35
N SER A 500 -8.26 2.14 -2.23
CA SER A 500 -7.67 1.69 -0.97
C SER A 500 -7.37 2.84 0.02
N LEU A 501 -7.11 4.05 -0.49
CA LEU A 501 -6.91 5.26 0.31
C LEU A 501 -8.23 5.96 0.65
N LEU A 502 -9.24 5.78 -0.21
CA LEU A 502 -10.60 6.33 -0.11
C LEU A 502 -11.64 5.20 -0.11
N PRO A 503 -11.60 4.27 0.86
CA PRO A 503 -12.62 3.26 1.00
C PRO A 503 -14.00 3.89 1.26
N LYS A 504 -15.06 3.15 0.95
CA LYS A 504 -16.45 3.57 1.26
C LYS A 504 -16.67 3.68 2.76
N ASP A 505 -16.09 2.75 3.52
CA ASP A 505 -16.14 2.71 4.97
C ASP A 505 -14.98 3.50 5.58
N GLU A 506 -15.22 4.21 6.68
CA GLU A 506 -14.17 4.91 7.43
C GLU A 506 -13.15 3.92 8.04
N PRO A 507 -11.90 4.34 8.32
CA PRO A 507 -11.34 5.67 8.05
C PRO A 507 -10.82 5.84 6.62
N LYS A 508 -11.10 7.01 6.02
CA LYS A 508 -10.44 7.46 4.78
C LYS A 508 -9.05 8.01 5.10
N LEU A 509 -8.00 7.40 4.55
CA LEU A 509 -6.62 7.72 4.89
C LEU A 509 -5.95 8.72 3.94
N ALA A 510 -6.55 9.03 2.78
CA ALA A 510 -5.94 9.90 1.77
C ALA A 510 -5.50 11.28 2.31
N ILE A 511 -6.44 12.01 2.92
CA ILE A 511 -6.18 13.36 3.44
C ILE A 511 -5.36 13.33 4.75
N PRO A 512 -5.66 12.46 5.73
CA PRO A 512 -4.78 12.31 6.89
C PRO A 512 -3.33 12.02 6.52
N LEU A 513 -3.09 11.17 5.52
CA LEU A 513 -1.75 10.86 5.03
C LEU A 513 -1.09 12.09 4.38
N LEU A 514 -1.82 12.84 3.54
CA LEU A 514 -1.33 14.08 2.91
C LEU A 514 -0.88 15.10 3.98
N LEU A 515 -1.73 15.34 4.98
CA LEU A 515 -1.44 16.28 6.06
C LEU A 515 -0.26 15.81 6.92
N LEU A 516 -0.19 14.51 7.23
CA LEU A 516 0.93 13.97 8.01
C LEU A 516 2.26 14.04 7.25
N ILE A 517 2.28 13.82 5.93
CA ILE A 517 3.49 14.00 5.11
C ILE A 517 3.93 15.47 5.14
N ALA A 518 2.99 16.40 4.93
CA ALA A 518 3.27 17.84 4.97
C ALA A 518 3.81 18.30 6.34
N GLN A 519 3.22 17.82 7.43
CA GLN A 519 3.69 18.09 8.79
C GLN A 519 5.03 17.41 9.09
N HIS A 520 5.24 16.19 8.60
CA HIS A 520 6.49 15.46 8.80
C HIS A 520 7.67 16.19 8.14
N ARG A 521 7.47 16.75 6.94
CA ARG A 521 8.45 17.61 6.25
C ARG A 521 8.97 18.73 7.17
N SER A 522 8.10 19.50 7.81
CA SER A 522 8.52 20.56 8.75
C SER A 522 9.12 19.98 10.04
N LYS A 523 8.58 18.84 10.53
CA LYS A 523 9.07 18.16 11.73
C LYS A 523 10.51 17.66 11.59
N ILE A 524 10.96 17.27 10.40
CA ILE A 524 12.35 16.86 10.13
C ILE A 524 13.32 17.98 10.54
N ILE A 525 12.99 19.23 10.24
CA ILE A 525 13.81 20.40 10.58
C ILE A 525 13.73 20.68 12.09
N ILE A 526 12.53 20.69 12.65
CA ILE A 526 12.29 21.10 14.05
C ILE A 526 12.87 20.09 15.05
N ASN A 527 12.74 18.79 14.75
CA ASN A 527 13.20 17.70 15.62
C ASN A 527 14.50 17.06 15.12
N ALA A 528 15.31 17.80 14.37
CA ALA A 528 16.56 17.32 13.82
C ALA A 528 17.54 16.89 14.93
N ASP A 529 17.69 15.59 15.13
CA ASP A 529 18.71 14.97 15.97
C ASP A 529 19.68 14.20 15.07
N ALA A 530 20.54 14.96 14.38
CA ALA A 530 21.50 14.42 13.42
C ALA A 530 22.88 15.04 13.64
N THR A 531 23.91 14.23 13.46
CA THR A 531 25.32 14.65 13.58
C THR A 531 25.73 15.66 12.52
N TYR A 532 25.19 15.54 11.31
CA TYR A 532 25.52 16.38 10.17
C TYR A 532 24.26 16.95 9.52
N ILE A 533 24.30 18.24 9.19
CA ILE A 533 23.18 18.95 8.53
C ILE A 533 22.79 18.31 7.19
N LYS A 534 23.75 17.67 6.50
CA LYS A 534 23.50 16.96 5.23
C LYS A 534 22.50 15.81 5.37
N MET A 535 22.45 15.17 6.54
CA MET A 535 21.45 14.10 6.79
C MET A 535 20.05 14.69 6.92
N VAL A 536 19.93 15.84 7.55
CA VAL A 536 18.65 16.56 7.70
C VAL A 536 18.16 17.05 6.33
N SER A 537 19.06 17.61 5.51
CA SER A 537 18.71 18.09 4.16
C SER A 537 18.23 16.95 3.27
N GLU A 538 18.91 15.80 3.27
CA GLU A 538 18.52 14.62 2.49
C GLU A 538 17.15 14.07 2.93
N GLN A 539 16.88 14.01 4.24
CA GLN A 539 15.58 13.59 4.76
C GLN A 539 14.47 14.56 4.35
N PHE A 540 14.74 15.86 4.45
CA PHE A 540 13.80 16.90 4.04
C PHE A 540 13.49 16.81 2.54
N ASP A 541 14.53 16.75 1.70
CA ASP A 541 14.41 16.69 0.25
C ASP A 541 13.62 15.44 -0.20
N ARG A 542 13.89 14.28 0.40
CA ARG A 542 13.13 13.06 0.15
C ARG A 542 11.67 13.18 0.55
N CYS A 543 11.39 13.69 1.76
CA CYS A 543 10.01 13.89 2.21
C CYS A 543 9.26 14.91 1.34
N HIS A 544 9.94 15.96 0.90
CA HIS A 544 9.41 16.97 0.00
C HIS A 544 9.07 16.40 -1.38
N GLY A 545 9.96 15.60 -1.97
CA GLY A 545 9.68 14.90 -3.23
C GLY A 545 8.45 13.98 -3.15
N ILE A 546 8.33 13.22 -2.05
CA ILE A 546 7.17 12.34 -1.81
C ILE A 546 5.88 13.14 -1.62
N LEU A 547 5.94 14.31 -0.96
CA LEU A 547 4.79 15.21 -0.82
C LEU A 547 4.30 15.70 -2.19
N LEU A 548 5.21 16.15 -3.05
CA LEU A 548 4.88 16.60 -4.41
C LEU A 548 4.25 15.47 -5.24
N GLN A 549 4.88 14.28 -5.21
CA GLN A 549 4.37 13.10 -5.90
C GLN A 549 2.98 12.70 -5.42
N TYR A 550 2.75 12.73 -4.10
CA TYR A 550 1.47 12.34 -3.51
C TYR A 550 0.36 13.36 -3.80
N ALA A 551 0.66 14.65 -3.74
CA ALA A 551 -0.28 15.71 -4.10
C ALA A 551 -0.71 15.61 -5.58
N GLU A 552 0.24 15.38 -6.48
CA GLU A 552 -0.04 15.17 -7.91
C GLU A 552 -0.89 13.92 -8.14
N PHE A 553 -0.54 12.79 -7.50
CA PHE A 553 -1.33 11.56 -7.56
C PHE A 553 -2.77 11.77 -7.07
N LEU A 554 -2.98 12.40 -5.92
CA LEU A 554 -4.33 12.63 -5.42
C LEU A 554 -5.13 13.51 -6.37
N SER A 555 -4.54 14.60 -6.88
CA SER A 555 -5.24 15.52 -7.80
C SER A 555 -5.63 14.86 -9.14
N SER A 556 -4.85 13.87 -9.61
CA SER A 556 -5.10 13.17 -10.88
C SER A 556 -5.97 11.92 -10.72
N ALA A 557 -5.96 11.27 -9.56
CA ALA A 557 -6.67 10.02 -9.35
C ALA A 557 -8.16 10.19 -9.02
N VAL A 558 -8.57 11.31 -8.42
CA VAL A 558 -9.99 11.60 -8.10
C VAL A 558 -10.58 12.61 -9.08
N THR A 559 -11.91 12.63 -9.20
CA THR A 559 -12.58 13.68 -9.97
C THR A 559 -12.42 15.04 -9.28
N PRO A 560 -12.44 16.17 -10.02
CA PRO A 560 -12.33 17.49 -9.41
C PRO A 560 -13.39 17.76 -8.34
N SER A 561 -14.63 17.31 -8.56
CA SER A 561 -15.72 17.41 -7.57
C SER A 561 -15.42 16.64 -6.28
N THR A 562 -14.89 15.43 -6.38
CA THR A 562 -14.50 14.61 -5.23
C THR A 562 -13.31 15.24 -4.50
N TYR A 563 -12.35 15.83 -5.23
CA TYR A 563 -11.19 16.49 -4.63
C TYR A 563 -11.61 17.65 -3.71
N VAL A 564 -12.54 18.49 -4.15
CA VAL A 564 -13.09 19.60 -3.34
C VAL A 564 -13.75 19.11 -2.06
N GLN A 565 -14.43 17.97 -2.10
CA GLN A 565 -15.09 17.41 -0.92
C GLN A 565 -14.10 16.83 0.09
N LEU A 566 -12.94 16.35 -0.37
CA LEU A 566 -11.93 15.72 0.46
C LEU A 566 -11.01 16.75 1.12
N VAL A 567 -10.57 17.76 0.37
CA VAL A 567 -9.56 18.72 0.83
C VAL A 567 -10.17 19.71 1.83
N PRO A 568 -9.57 19.89 3.03
CA PRO A 568 -10.01 20.90 3.97
C PRO A 568 -9.93 22.32 3.39
N PRO A 569 -10.76 23.26 3.87
CA PRO A 569 -10.64 24.67 3.51
C PRO A 569 -9.23 25.22 3.76
N LEU A 570 -8.80 26.21 2.99
CA LEU A 570 -7.47 26.82 3.13
C LEU A 570 -7.20 27.32 4.55
N GLU A 571 -8.22 27.88 5.21
CA GLU A 571 -8.14 28.33 6.61
C GLU A 571 -7.77 27.18 7.56
N ASP A 572 -8.43 26.02 7.42
CA ASP A 572 -8.16 24.83 8.22
C ASP A 572 -6.75 24.29 7.96
N LEU A 573 -6.30 24.27 6.70
CA LEU A 573 -4.93 23.85 6.35
C LEU A 573 -3.89 24.69 7.11
N VAL A 574 -4.03 26.02 7.09
CA VAL A 574 -3.06 26.93 7.70
C VAL A 574 -3.17 26.98 9.22
N TYR A 575 -4.38 27.15 9.77
CA TYR A 575 -4.55 27.45 11.19
C TYR A 575 -4.87 26.25 12.08
N LYS A 576 -5.61 25.26 11.56
CA LYS A 576 -5.99 24.07 12.33
C LYS A 576 -4.95 22.96 12.21
N TYR A 577 -4.42 22.75 11.01
CA TYR A 577 -3.41 21.73 10.74
C TYR A 577 -1.98 22.27 10.71
N HIS A 578 -1.79 23.59 10.84
CA HIS A 578 -0.48 24.23 10.88
C HIS A 578 0.41 23.89 9.67
N ILE A 579 -0.19 23.80 8.48
CA ILE A 579 0.52 23.61 7.22
C ILE A 579 1.08 24.95 6.75
N GLU A 580 2.34 24.96 6.34
CA GLU A 580 3.01 26.15 5.80
C GLU A 580 2.26 26.66 4.54
N PRO A 581 2.15 28.00 4.34
CA PRO A 581 1.33 28.55 3.27
C PRO A 581 1.66 28.01 1.87
N ASP A 582 2.95 27.87 1.53
CA ASP A 582 3.42 27.33 0.25
C ASP A 582 2.91 25.89 0.00
N VAL A 583 2.94 25.03 1.02
CA VAL A 583 2.37 23.68 0.95
C VAL A 583 0.83 23.71 0.95
N ALA A 584 0.22 24.61 1.71
CA ALA A 584 -1.23 24.76 1.73
C ALA A 584 -1.75 25.17 0.33
N PHE A 585 -1.04 26.06 -0.37
CA PHE A 585 -1.36 26.40 -1.75
C PHE A 585 -1.08 25.26 -2.73
N LEU A 586 -0.03 24.44 -2.55
CA LEU A 586 0.15 23.24 -3.35
C LEU A 586 -1.12 22.34 -3.30
N ILE A 587 -1.64 22.12 -2.08
CA ILE A 587 -2.81 21.26 -1.84
C ILE A 587 -4.11 21.92 -2.34
N TYR A 588 -4.27 23.22 -2.12
CA TYR A 588 -5.53 23.94 -2.40
C TYR A 588 -5.62 24.46 -3.84
N ARG A 589 -4.51 24.57 -4.57
CA ARG A 589 -4.47 25.09 -5.95
C ARG A 589 -5.44 24.38 -6.91
N PRO A 590 -5.61 23.05 -6.91
CA PRO A 590 -6.62 22.40 -7.74
C PRO A 590 -8.06 22.83 -7.42
N VAL A 591 -8.36 23.16 -6.16
CA VAL A 591 -9.67 23.69 -5.73
C VAL A 591 -9.90 25.09 -6.29
N MET A 592 -8.87 25.94 -6.28
CA MET A 592 -8.96 27.32 -6.82
C MET A 592 -9.35 27.35 -8.30
N ARG A 593 -8.97 26.34 -9.07
CA ARG A 593 -9.26 26.24 -10.52
C ARG A 593 -10.71 25.87 -10.84
N LEU A 594 -11.51 25.57 -9.83
CA LEU A 594 -12.92 25.16 -9.99
C LEU A 594 -13.91 26.29 -9.69
N PHE A 595 -13.42 27.46 -9.27
CA PHE A 595 -14.26 28.64 -9.12
C PHE A 595 -14.80 29.07 -10.48
N LYS A 596 -16.11 29.30 -10.54
CA LYS A 596 -16.83 29.68 -11.76
C LYS A 596 -17.33 31.11 -11.66
N SER A 597 -17.31 31.83 -12.78
CA SER A 597 -17.96 33.12 -12.86
C SER A 597 -19.48 32.96 -12.84
N SER A 598 -20.16 33.77 -12.02
CA SER A 598 -21.63 33.83 -11.98
C SER A 598 -22.25 34.38 -13.26
N SER A 599 -21.48 35.11 -14.10
CA SER A 599 -21.98 35.76 -15.32
C SER A 599 -21.94 34.89 -16.59
N SER A 600 -20.99 33.95 -16.71
CA SER A 600 -20.78 33.18 -17.96
C SER A 600 -21.01 31.67 -17.85
N GLY A 601 -21.23 31.12 -16.64
CA GLY A 601 -21.63 29.72 -16.40
C GLY A 601 -20.60 28.64 -16.78
N GLU A 602 -19.82 28.84 -17.83
CA GLU A 602 -18.85 27.89 -18.40
C GLU A 602 -17.39 28.24 -18.08
N ALA A 603 -17.02 29.52 -17.95
CA ALA A 603 -15.63 29.91 -17.70
C ALA A 603 -15.22 29.66 -16.24
N CYS A 604 -14.19 28.84 -16.06
CA CYS A 604 -13.57 28.57 -14.77
C CYS A 604 -12.29 29.40 -14.61
N TRP A 605 -11.98 29.83 -13.38
CA TRP A 605 -10.69 30.41 -13.05
C TRP A 605 -9.56 29.43 -13.44
N PRO A 606 -8.49 29.83 -14.16
CA PRO A 606 -8.01 31.19 -14.33
C PRO A 606 -8.37 31.91 -15.64
N LEU A 607 -9.32 31.38 -16.42
CA LEU A 607 -9.68 31.96 -17.72
C LEU A 607 -10.38 33.32 -17.57
N ASP A 608 -10.30 34.14 -18.61
CA ASP A 608 -11.10 35.34 -18.74
C ASP A 608 -12.54 34.98 -19.10
N GLY A 609 -13.50 35.35 -18.26
CA GLY A 609 -14.92 35.02 -18.43
C GLY A 609 -15.70 35.97 -19.34
N ASN A 610 -15.07 37.00 -19.91
CA ASN A 610 -15.74 38.08 -20.63
C ASN A 610 -15.25 38.24 -22.07
N GLU A 611 -16.19 38.15 -23.02
CA GLU A 611 -15.98 38.49 -24.44
C GLU A 611 -16.07 40.02 -24.70
N GLU A 612 -16.70 40.81 -23.81
CA GLU A 612 -17.11 42.20 -24.10
C GLU A 612 -16.43 43.34 -23.30
N GLY A 613 -15.25 43.10 -22.72
CA GLY A 613 -14.38 44.21 -22.25
C GLY A 613 -14.82 44.97 -20.99
N GLU A 614 -15.96 44.67 -20.37
CA GLU A 614 -16.32 45.20 -19.05
C GLU A 614 -15.57 44.45 -17.92
N SER A 615 -15.20 45.16 -16.85
CA SER A 615 -14.47 44.58 -15.71
C SER A 615 -15.42 43.87 -14.75
N VAL A 616 -15.63 42.56 -14.93
CA VAL A 616 -16.29 41.76 -13.88
C VAL A 616 -15.32 41.59 -12.72
N SER A 617 -15.77 41.89 -11.50
CA SER A 617 -14.94 41.70 -10.31
C SER A 617 -14.75 40.20 -10.06
N CYS A 618 -13.52 39.82 -9.71
CA CYS A 618 -13.19 38.46 -9.25
C CYS A 618 -14.04 38.04 -8.03
N ASP A 619 -14.66 39.01 -7.34
CA ASP A 619 -15.53 38.81 -6.17
C ASP A 619 -16.80 37.99 -6.44
N ASP A 620 -17.30 37.97 -7.68
CA ASP A 620 -18.55 37.29 -8.04
C ASP A 620 -18.36 35.80 -8.38
N MET A 621 -17.14 35.27 -8.25
CA MET A 621 -16.88 33.86 -8.50
C MET A 621 -17.30 32.98 -7.32
N THR A 622 -17.93 31.85 -7.65
CA THR A 622 -18.46 30.92 -6.65
C THR A 622 -17.99 29.50 -6.90
N LEU A 623 -17.87 28.75 -5.80
CA LEU A 623 -17.64 27.32 -5.82
C LEU A 623 -18.84 26.62 -5.19
N HIS A 624 -19.56 25.85 -6.01
CA HIS A 624 -20.61 24.97 -5.53
C HIS A 624 -20.00 23.67 -5.02
N GLY A 625 -19.95 23.50 -3.70
CA GLY A 625 -19.95 22.17 -3.11
C GLY A 625 -21.28 21.48 -3.46
N ASP A 626 -21.28 20.15 -3.54
CA ASP A 626 -22.51 19.40 -3.80
C ASP A 626 -23.57 19.72 -2.72
N SER A 627 -24.84 19.38 -2.97
CA SER A 627 -26.09 19.78 -2.26
C SER A 627 -26.14 19.88 -0.71
N SER A 628 -25.08 19.53 0.02
CA SER A 628 -24.90 19.64 1.48
C SER A 628 -23.76 20.57 1.95
N GLN A 629 -22.89 21.06 1.06
CA GLN A 629 -21.79 21.98 1.41
C GLN A 629 -22.15 23.45 1.16
N LYS A 630 -21.65 24.32 2.05
CA LYS A 630 -21.83 25.78 2.00
C LYS A 630 -21.20 26.35 0.73
N LEU A 631 -21.91 27.23 0.02
CA LEU A 631 -21.35 28.02 -1.09
C LEU A 631 -20.09 28.76 -0.61
N ILE A 632 -18.97 28.61 -1.32
CA ILE A 632 -17.73 29.33 -1.02
C ILE A 632 -17.57 30.43 -2.05
N MET A 633 -17.51 31.69 -1.59
CA MET A 633 -17.26 32.84 -2.45
C MET A 633 -15.75 33.05 -2.61
N TRP A 634 -15.32 33.57 -3.76
CA TRP A 634 -13.92 33.97 -3.94
C TRP A 634 -13.49 35.06 -2.94
N SER A 635 -14.41 35.95 -2.58
CA SER A 635 -14.19 36.96 -1.54
C SER A 635 -13.90 36.36 -0.16
N ASP A 636 -14.50 35.22 0.19
CA ASP A 636 -14.20 34.48 1.42
C ASP A 636 -12.76 33.93 1.41
N LEU A 637 -12.31 33.43 0.25
CA LEU A 637 -10.94 32.99 0.04
C LEU A 637 -9.96 34.17 0.17
N LEU A 638 -10.26 35.33 -0.43
CA LEU A 638 -9.43 36.53 -0.31
C LEU A 638 -9.36 37.03 1.14
N ASN A 639 -10.47 36.98 1.89
CA ASN A 639 -10.49 37.31 3.31
C ASN A 639 -9.61 36.35 4.13
N THR A 640 -9.66 35.06 3.82
CA THR A 640 -8.75 34.07 4.43
C THR A 640 -7.30 34.41 4.12
N ILE A 641 -6.97 34.70 2.85
CA ILE A 641 -5.63 35.07 2.41
C ILE A 641 -5.10 36.30 3.15
N ARG A 642 -5.93 37.33 3.36
CA ARG A 642 -5.56 38.53 4.13
C ARG A 642 -5.04 38.22 5.53
N THR A 643 -5.48 37.12 6.13
CA THR A 643 -5.03 36.72 7.47
C THR A 643 -3.67 36.00 7.47
N ILE A 644 -3.29 35.36 6.36
CA ILE A 644 -2.07 34.53 6.25
C ILE A 644 -0.80 35.35 6.42
N LEU A 645 -0.76 36.56 5.83
CA LEU A 645 0.39 37.45 5.93
C LEU A 645 0.17 38.56 6.97
N PRO A 646 1.25 39.06 7.60
CA PRO A 646 1.15 40.22 8.50
C PRO A 646 0.55 41.44 7.80
N THR A 647 -0.22 42.26 8.53
CA THR A 647 -0.91 43.45 7.99
C THR A 647 0.01 44.41 7.23
N LYS A 648 1.29 44.52 7.64
CA LYS A 648 2.30 45.36 6.97
C LYS A 648 2.65 44.89 5.56
N ALA A 649 2.55 43.59 5.25
CA ALA A 649 2.84 43.06 3.92
C ALA A 649 1.83 43.56 2.88
N TRP A 650 0.57 43.77 3.30
CA TRP A 650 -0.52 44.27 2.46
C TRP A 650 -0.43 45.78 2.14
N ASN A 651 0.56 46.50 2.69
CA ASN A 651 0.82 47.89 2.32
C ASN A 651 1.39 48.04 0.91
N GLY A 652 1.99 46.98 0.37
CA GLY A 652 2.59 46.95 -0.97
C GLY A 652 2.03 45.87 -1.89
N LEU A 653 1.60 44.74 -1.31
CA LEU A 653 0.98 43.62 -2.04
C LEU A 653 -0.54 43.64 -1.88
N SER A 654 -1.26 43.14 -2.88
CA SER A 654 -2.69 42.88 -2.76
C SER A 654 -2.97 41.38 -2.52
N PRO A 655 -4.05 41.03 -1.79
CA PRO A 655 -4.50 39.64 -1.64
C PRO A 655 -4.82 38.97 -2.98
N GLU A 656 -5.30 39.74 -3.96
CA GLU A 656 -5.60 39.29 -5.31
C GLU A 656 -4.32 38.91 -6.06
N LEU A 657 -3.25 39.71 -5.97
CA LEU A 657 -1.93 39.35 -6.51
C LEU A 657 -1.43 38.05 -5.88
N TYR A 658 -1.55 37.93 -4.55
CA TYR A 658 -1.09 36.75 -3.82
C TYR A 658 -1.87 35.49 -4.23
N ALA A 659 -3.21 35.57 -4.32
CA ALA A 659 -4.06 34.49 -4.81
C ALA A 659 -3.73 34.10 -6.25
N THR A 660 -3.59 35.10 -7.13
CA THR A 660 -3.25 34.88 -8.55
C THR A 660 -1.87 34.26 -8.72
N PHE A 661 -0.88 34.73 -7.97
CA PHE A 661 0.44 34.11 -7.96
C PHE A 661 0.32 32.64 -7.54
N TRP A 662 -0.13 32.34 -6.33
CA TRP A 662 -0.12 30.96 -5.82
C TRP A 662 -1.08 29.99 -6.54
N GLY A 663 -2.15 30.50 -7.14
CA GLY A 663 -3.13 29.68 -7.87
C GLY A 663 -2.73 29.33 -9.31
N LEU A 664 -1.92 30.15 -9.97
CA LEU A 664 -1.45 29.88 -11.33
C LEU A 664 -0.29 28.87 -11.34
N THR A 665 -0.08 28.24 -12.49
CA THR A 665 0.98 27.27 -12.78
C THR A 665 1.76 27.69 -14.03
N LEU A 666 2.87 27.02 -14.33
CA LEU A 666 3.66 27.29 -15.53
C LEU A 666 2.85 27.15 -16.82
N TYR A 667 1.95 26.16 -16.86
CA TYR A 667 0.99 25.93 -17.97
C TYR A 667 0.17 27.17 -18.30
N ASP A 668 -0.17 27.99 -17.31
CA ASP A 668 -1.06 29.13 -17.48
C ASP A 668 -0.34 30.36 -18.09
N LEU A 669 0.99 30.38 -18.10
CA LEU A 669 1.79 31.54 -18.51
C LEU A 669 2.70 31.27 -19.70
N HIS A 670 3.08 30.01 -19.94
CA HIS A 670 4.04 29.64 -20.98
C HIS A 670 3.44 28.57 -21.91
N PHE A 671 3.53 28.82 -23.22
CA PHE A 671 3.14 27.89 -24.27
C PHE A 671 4.40 27.37 -24.98
N PRO A 672 4.82 26.11 -24.75
CA PRO A 672 6.05 25.55 -25.30
C PRO A 672 5.85 25.06 -26.75
N LYS A 673 5.64 25.99 -27.68
CA LYS A 673 5.34 25.70 -29.09
C LYS A 673 6.36 24.76 -29.73
N ASP A 674 7.64 25.07 -29.55
CA ASP A 674 8.74 24.31 -30.17
C ASP A 674 8.77 22.85 -29.70
N ARG A 675 8.32 22.57 -28.46
CA ARG A 675 8.22 21.20 -27.91
C ARG A 675 7.07 20.42 -28.50
N TYR A 676 5.90 21.05 -28.65
CA TYR A 676 4.78 20.45 -29.37
C TYR A 676 5.18 20.08 -30.80
N ASP A 677 5.75 21.04 -31.52
CA ASP A 677 6.17 20.86 -32.91
C ASP A 677 7.22 19.73 -33.04
N ALA A 678 8.19 19.67 -32.12
CA ALA A 678 9.21 18.63 -32.09
C ALA A 678 8.64 17.23 -31.84
N GLU A 679 7.74 17.06 -30.87
CA GLU A 679 7.17 15.75 -30.55
C GLU A 679 6.19 15.29 -31.65
N ILE A 680 5.40 16.21 -32.19
CA ILE A 680 4.53 15.94 -33.35
C ILE A 680 5.37 15.49 -34.54
N LYS A 681 6.48 16.19 -34.85
CA LYS A 681 7.39 15.80 -35.94
C LYS A 681 7.97 14.40 -35.73
N LYS A 682 8.41 14.08 -34.51
CA LYS A 682 8.93 12.76 -34.14
C LYS A 682 7.89 11.65 -34.33
N LEU A 683 6.62 11.90 -33.99
CA LEU A 683 5.53 10.94 -34.25
C LEU A 683 5.25 10.76 -35.75
N HIS A 684 5.30 11.83 -36.56
CA HIS A 684 5.21 11.72 -38.02
C HIS A 684 6.36 10.93 -38.62
N ASP A 685 7.59 11.11 -38.13
CA ASP A 685 8.75 10.34 -38.59
C ASP A 685 8.61 8.85 -38.20
N ASN A 686 8.05 8.53 -37.03
CA ASN A 686 7.71 7.16 -36.64
C ASN A 686 6.65 6.53 -37.56
N LEU A 687 5.64 7.30 -38.00
CA LEU A 687 4.64 6.83 -38.97
C LEU A 687 5.28 6.46 -40.32
N LYS A 688 6.20 7.30 -40.82
CA LYS A 688 6.97 7.02 -42.04
C LYS A 688 7.82 5.77 -41.92
N GLN A 689 8.52 5.59 -40.79
CA GLN A 689 9.31 4.37 -40.55
C GLN A 689 8.45 3.09 -40.52
N LEU A 690 7.21 3.16 -40.03
CA LEU A 690 6.28 2.03 -40.08
C LEU A 690 5.78 1.72 -41.50
N GLU A 691 5.76 2.71 -42.39
CA GLU A 691 5.44 2.56 -43.82
C GLU A 691 6.54 1.88 -44.60
N ASP A 692 7.79 2.25 -44.33
CA ASP A 692 8.97 1.74 -45.02
C ASP A 692 9.36 0.31 -44.60
N ASN A 693 8.68 -0.26 -43.61
CA ASN A 693 8.97 -1.61 -43.11
C ASN A 693 8.58 -2.70 -44.13
N SER A 694 9.53 -3.55 -44.51
CA SER A 694 9.40 -4.51 -45.61
C SER A 694 8.74 -5.85 -45.23
N ASP A 695 8.47 -6.10 -43.94
CA ASP A 695 7.81 -7.32 -43.46
C ASP A 695 6.31 -7.32 -43.78
N ASN A 696 5.94 -8.05 -44.83
CA ASN A 696 4.56 -8.17 -45.34
C ASN A 696 3.81 -9.41 -44.83
N SER A 697 4.24 -10.01 -43.71
CA SER A 697 3.45 -11.05 -43.05
C SER A 697 2.09 -10.50 -42.57
N SER A 698 1.03 -11.30 -42.61
CA SER A 698 -0.32 -10.87 -42.19
C SER A 698 -0.37 -10.37 -40.74
N ILE A 699 0.45 -10.96 -39.86
CA ILE A 699 0.62 -10.54 -38.46
C ILE A 699 1.34 -9.18 -38.38
N ALA A 700 2.39 -8.96 -39.16
CA ALA A 700 3.10 -7.68 -39.20
C ALA A 700 2.21 -6.58 -39.77
N ILE A 701 1.42 -6.84 -40.81
CA ILE A 701 0.46 -5.89 -41.38
C ILE A 701 -0.60 -5.49 -40.34
N SER A 702 -1.17 -6.45 -39.62
CA SER A 702 -2.16 -6.19 -38.57
C SER A 702 -1.59 -5.36 -37.40
N ARG A 703 -0.36 -5.66 -36.96
CA ARG A 703 0.34 -4.88 -35.93
C ARG A 703 0.66 -3.47 -36.40
N ARG A 704 1.23 -3.32 -37.60
CA ARG A 704 1.53 -2.02 -38.22
C ARG A 704 0.29 -1.15 -38.32
N LYS A 705 -0.85 -1.71 -38.75
CA LYS A 705 -2.11 -0.97 -38.82
C LYS A 705 -2.53 -0.43 -37.44
N LYS A 706 -2.49 -1.27 -36.39
CA LYS A 706 -2.82 -0.85 -35.02
C LYS A 706 -1.86 0.21 -34.46
N ASP A 707 -0.56 0.05 -34.72
CA ASP A 707 0.44 1.02 -34.28
C ASP A 707 0.30 2.36 -35.00
N LYS A 708 -0.01 2.34 -36.31
CA LYS A 708 -0.34 3.55 -37.06
C LYS A 708 -1.55 4.28 -36.51
N GLU A 709 -2.68 3.57 -36.30
CA GLU A 709 -3.89 4.16 -35.71
C GLU A 709 -3.58 4.81 -34.36
N ARG A 710 -2.83 4.11 -33.49
CA ARG A 710 -2.44 4.64 -32.17
C ARG A 710 -1.54 5.89 -32.25
N ILE A 711 -0.57 5.91 -33.16
CA ILE A 711 0.32 7.07 -33.33
C ILE A 711 -0.47 8.24 -33.93
N GLN A 712 -1.36 7.99 -34.89
CA GLN A 712 -2.22 9.02 -35.45
C GLN A 712 -3.14 9.63 -34.39
N ASP A 713 -3.77 8.81 -33.53
CA ASP A 713 -4.58 9.30 -32.41
C ASP A 713 -3.77 10.21 -31.46
N LEU A 714 -2.49 9.90 -31.24
CA LEU A 714 -1.60 10.73 -30.42
C LEU A 714 -1.26 12.06 -31.10
N VAL A 715 -1.01 12.05 -32.41
CA VAL A 715 -0.79 13.26 -33.20
C VAL A 715 -2.01 14.17 -33.15
N ASP A 716 -3.20 13.62 -33.38
CA ASP A 716 -4.46 14.38 -33.37
C ASP A 716 -4.73 14.99 -31.99
N LYS A 717 -4.44 14.25 -30.92
CA LYS A 717 -4.50 14.76 -29.54
C LYS A 717 -3.51 15.90 -29.29
N LEU A 718 -2.25 15.74 -29.67
CA LEU A 718 -1.24 16.78 -29.46
C LEU A 718 -1.55 18.06 -30.24
N ASN A 719 -2.05 17.96 -31.47
CA ASN A 719 -2.51 19.13 -32.23
C ASN A 719 -3.65 19.86 -31.53
N ASN A 720 -4.70 19.14 -31.10
CA ASN A 720 -5.84 19.72 -30.40
C ASN A 720 -5.43 20.33 -29.04
N GLU A 721 -4.57 19.66 -28.28
CA GLU A 721 -4.03 20.17 -27.02
C GLU A 721 -3.18 21.42 -27.22
N SER A 722 -2.36 21.47 -28.29
CA SER A 722 -1.54 22.63 -28.64
C SER A 722 -2.40 23.87 -28.90
N ASP A 723 -3.43 23.75 -29.74
CA ASP A 723 -4.35 24.85 -30.07
C ASP A 723 -5.08 25.35 -28.82
N LYS A 724 -5.58 24.43 -27.99
CA LYS A 724 -6.27 24.76 -26.72
C LYS A 724 -5.34 25.43 -25.73
N HIS A 725 -4.10 24.96 -25.60
CA HIS A 725 -3.12 25.52 -24.68
C HIS A 725 -2.75 26.95 -25.10
N GLN A 726 -2.58 27.20 -26.40
CA GLN A 726 -2.34 28.55 -26.92
C GLN A 726 -3.50 29.51 -26.57
N GLN A 727 -4.75 29.07 -26.78
CA GLN A 727 -5.95 29.85 -26.43
C GLN A 727 -6.06 30.09 -24.92
N HIS A 728 -5.75 29.08 -24.11
CA HIS A 728 -5.73 29.17 -22.65
C HIS A 728 -4.77 30.24 -22.16
N VAL A 729 -3.50 30.20 -22.60
CA VAL A 729 -2.49 31.21 -22.21
C VAL A 729 -2.91 32.61 -22.65
N ALA A 730 -3.45 32.76 -23.86
CA ALA A 730 -3.95 34.06 -24.34
C ALA A 730 -5.08 34.61 -23.44
N SER A 731 -6.05 33.77 -23.07
CA SER A 731 -7.15 34.14 -22.17
C SER A 731 -6.66 34.52 -20.77
N VAL A 732 -5.73 33.74 -20.20
CA VAL A 732 -5.14 34.06 -18.88
C VAL A 732 -4.40 35.41 -18.94
N LEU A 733 -3.57 35.64 -19.95
CA LEU A 733 -2.85 36.91 -20.11
C LEU A 733 -3.79 38.11 -20.28
N GLN A 734 -4.92 37.93 -20.97
CA GLN A 734 -5.94 38.97 -21.11
C GLN A 734 -6.56 39.34 -19.76
N ARG A 735 -6.89 38.34 -18.93
CA ARG A 735 -7.35 38.58 -17.55
C ARG A 735 -6.30 39.30 -16.72
N LEU A 736 -5.05 38.82 -16.74
CA LEU A 736 -3.94 39.42 -16.00
C LEU A 736 -3.72 40.88 -16.41
N ALA A 737 -3.87 41.21 -17.69
CA ALA A 737 -3.77 42.58 -18.19
C ALA A 737 -4.80 43.54 -17.60
N ARG A 738 -6.01 43.04 -17.28
CA ARG A 738 -7.09 43.83 -16.63
C ARG A 738 -6.89 43.97 -15.13
N GLU A 739 -6.30 42.97 -14.48
CA GLU A 739 -6.10 42.96 -13.02
C GLU A 739 -4.82 43.69 -12.56
N LYS A 740 -3.81 43.79 -13.43
CA LYS A 740 -2.46 44.27 -13.08
C LYS A 740 -2.42 45.59 -12.31
N ASP A 741 -3.35 46.50 -12.59
CA ASP A 741 -3.36 47.84 -12.00
C ASP A 741 -3.82 47.85 -10.53
N LYS A 742 -4.43 46.75 -10.06
CA LYS A 742 -4.90 46.57 -8.67
C LYS A 742 -3.91 45.80 -7.79
N TRP A 743 -2.91 45.14 -8.37
CA TRP A 743 -2.02 44.21 -7.66
C TRP A 743 -1.05 44.88 -6.68
N LEU A 744 -0.58 46.07 -7.02
CA LEU A 744 0.43 46.80 -6.26
C LEU A 744 -0.03 48.23 -6.03
N SER A 745 0.30 48.78 -4.87
CA SER A 745 -0.09 50.14 -4.50
C SER A 745 1.12 50.99 -4.08
N SER A 746 1.01 52.30 -4.27
CA SER A 746 2.06 53.26 -3.91
C SER A 746 2.12 53.44 -2.39
N GLY A 747 2.96 52.66 -1.72
CA GLY A 747 3.25 52.82 -0.29
C GLY A 747 4.35 53.86 0.00
N PRO A 748 4.46 54.36 1.24
CA PRO A 748 5.57 55.23 1.66
C PRO A 748 6.95 54.58 1.48
N ASP A 749 7.03 53.25 1.58
CA ASP A 749 8.22 52.43 1.32
C ASP A 749 8.16 51.73 -0.05
N ALA A 750 7.94 52.46 -1.15
CA ALA A 750 7.86 51.89 -2.50
C ALA A 750 9.07 51.00 -2.88
N LEU A 751 10.24 51.27 -2.28
CA LEU A 751 11.46 50.46 -2.41
C LEU A 751 11.33 49.02 -1.84
N LYS A 752 10.42 48.80 -0.90
CA LYS A 752 10.21 47.50 -0.24
C LYS A 752 9.20 46.61 -0.95
N ILE A 753 8.42 47.12 -1.91
CA ILE A 753 7.39 46.33 -2.62
C ILE A 753 8.01 45.08 -3.26
N ASN A 754 9.09 45.26 -4.04
CA ASN A 754 9.79 44.13 -4.66
C ASN A 754 10.38 43.16 -3.63
N MET A 755 10.86 43.67 -2.50
CA MET A 755 11.44 42.83 -1.44
C MET A 755 10.35 41.99 -0.76
N GLU A 756 9.19 42.56 -0.45
CA GLU A 756 8.05 41.81 0.09
C GLU A 756 7.52 40.80 -0.92
N PHE A 757 7.42 41.16 -2.22
CA PHE A 757 7.02 40.18 -3.24
C PHE A 757 8.04 39.04 -3.36
N LEU A 758 9.34 39.36 -3.35
CA LEU A 758 10.41 38.38 -3.38
C LEU A 758 10.34 37.44 -2.16
N GLN A 759 10.21 38.00 -0.96
CA GLN A 759 10.25 37.25 0.30
C GLN A 759 8.98 36.43 0.55
N ARG A 760 7.79 36.95 0.20
CA ARG A 760 6.50 36.32 0.53
C ARG A 760 5.95 35.41 -0.57
N CYS A 761 6.39 35.59 -1.81
CA CYS A 761 5.87 34.88 -2.98
C CYS A 761 6.97 34.14 -3.73
N ILE A 762 7.93 34.88 -4.30
CA ILE A 762 8.90 34.31 -5.24
C ILE A 762 9.82 33.30 -4.57
N TYR A 763 10.50 33.66 -3.48
CA TYR A 763 11.49 32.78 -2.85
C TYR A 763 10.89 31.47 -2.33
N PRO A 764 9.80 31.47 -1.52
CA PRO A 764 9.20 30.22 -1.05
C PRO A 764 8.75 29.31 -2.18
N ARG A 765 8.35 29.88 -3.33
CA ARG A 765 7.88 29.12 -4.47
C ARG A 765 9.02 28.66 -5.40
N CYS A 766 10.04 29.47 -5.64
CA CYS A 766 11.09 29.13 -6.60
C CYS A 766 11.98 27.99 -6.11
N VAL A 767 12.09 27.80 -4.80
CA VAL A 767 12.79 26.63 -4.19
C VAL A 767 11.87 25.41 -4.06
N PHE A 768 10.60 25.50 -4.43
CA PHE A 768 9.60 24.47 -4.18
C PHE A 768 9.65 23.31 -5.19
N SER A 769 9.82 23.60 -6.48
CA SER A 769 10.02 22.59 -7.52
C SER A 769 10.74 23.19 -8.73
N MET A 770 11.30 22.36 -9.62
CA MET A 770 11.94 22.85 -10.85
C MET A 770 10.96 23.59 -11.76
N GLN A 771 9.69 23.15 -11.83
CA GLN A 771 8.65 23.87 -12.58
C GLN A 771 8.32 25.21 -11.92
N ASP A 772 8.25 25.26 -10.60
CA ASP A 772 7.94 26.48 -9.86
C ASP A 772 9.06 27.52 -9.96
N ALA A 773 10.32 27.09 -10.06
CA ALA A 773 11.46 27.98 -10.33
C ALA A 773 11.29 28.71 -11.67
N VAL A 774 10.95 27.98 -12.73
CA VAL A 774 10.69 28.58 -14.06
C VAL A 774 9.43 29.43 -14.02
N TYR A 775 8.35 28.95 -13.42
CA TYR A 775 7.11 29.71 -13.24
C TYR A 775 7.36 31.07 -12.57
N CYS A 776 8.19 31.12 -11.52
CA CYS A 776 8.49 32.36 -10.82
C CYS A 776 9.18 33.37 -11.75
N ALA A 777 10.14 32.93 -12.55
CA ALA A 777 10.81 33.79 -13.52
C ALA A 777 9.86 34.24 -14.64
N THR A 778 9.04 33.32 -15.16
CA THR A 778 8.02 33.63 -16.17
C THR A 778 7.00 34.62 -15.62
N PHE A 779 6.53 34.48 -14.38
CA PHE A 779 5.58 35.42 -13.77
C PHE A 779 6.17 36.83 -13.63
N VAL A 780 7.44 36.94 -13.20
CA VAL A 780 8.18 38.21 -13.17
C VAL A 780 8.26 38.84 -14.57
N GLN A 781 8.58 38.04 -15.58
CA GLN A 781 8.60 38.49 -16.97
C GLN A 781 7.20 38.92 -17.44
N THR A 782 6.14 38.20 -17.08
CA THR A 782 4.75 38.55 -17.39
C THR A 782 4.37 39.88 -16.75
N MET A 783 4.67 40.09 -15.46
CA MET A 783 4.41 41.38 -14.79
C MET A 783 5.11 42.55 -15.48
N HIS A 784 6.35 42.34 -15.93
CA HIS A 784 7.11 43.33 -16.70
C HIS A 784 6.44 43.60 -18.05
N SER A 785 6.15 42.56 -18.83
CA SER A 785 5.56 42.64 -20.17
C SER A 785 4.18 43.31 -20.16
N LEU A 786 3.37 43.06 -19.13
CA LEU A 786 2.07 43.71 -18.93
C LEU A 786 2.18 45.18 -18.53
N GLY A 787 3.36 45.65 -18.13
CA GLY A 787 3.55 47.00 -17.60
C GLY A 787 2.78 47.20 -16.29
N THR A 788 2.98 46.26 -15.35
CA THR A 788 2.36 46.31 -14.02
C THR A 788 2.86 47.55 -13.27
N PRO A 789 1.98 48.46 -12.83
CA PRO A 789 2.38 49.64 -12.06
C PRO A 789 3.12 49.26 -10.78
N PHE A 790 4.08 50.09 -10.36
CA PHE A 790 4.87 49.95 -9.11
C PHE A 790 5.79 48.72 -9.02
N PHE A 791 5.69 47.74 -9.91
CA PHE A 791 6.68 46.66 -10.02
C PHE A 791 7.90 47.15 -10.79
N ASN A 792 9.05 47.27 -10.12
CA ASN A 792 10.29 47.70 -10.77
C ASN A 792 11.19 46.50 -11.09
N THR A 793 11.25 46.10 -12.36
CA THR A 793 12.00 44.93 -12.80
C THR A 793 13.50 45.03 -12.53
N VAL A 794 14.10 46.22 -12.73
CA VAL A 794 15.55 46.41 -12.50
C VAL A 794 15.90 46.21 -11.02
N ASN A 795 15.13 46.81 -10.12
CA ASN A 795 15.32 46.64 -8.68
C ASN A 795 14.99 45.24 -8.20
N HIS A 796 14.06 44.52 -8.86
CA HIS A 796 13.85 43.10 -8.55
C HIS A 796 15.12 42.29 -8.82
N ILE A 797 15.74 42.49 -9.99
CA ILE A 797 16.99 41.82 -10.37
C ILE A 797 18.13 42.23 -9.43
N ASP A 798 18.29 43.53 -9.16
CA ASP A 798 19.33 44.04 -8.24
C ASP A 798 19.17 43.51 -6.82
N VAL A 799 17.97 43.56 -6.25
CA VAL A 799 17.70 43.03 -4.91
C VAL A 799 17.98 41.53 -4.87
N PHE A 800 17.50 40.78 -5.87
CA PHE A 800 17.71 39.34 -5.94
C PHE A 800 19.21 38.98 -5.96
N ILE A 801 19.95 39.52 -6.93
CA ILE A 801 21.35 39.16 -7.18
C ILE A 801 22.27 39.77 -6.12
N CYS A 802 22.16 41.07 -5.87
CA CYS A 802 23.14 41.82 -5.08
C CYS A 802 22.87 41.76 -3.58
N LYS A 803 21.61 41.56 -3.15
CA LYS A 803 21.24 41.66 -1.71
C LYS A 803 20.82 40.35 -1.08
N THR A 804 20.19 39.44 -1.82
CA THR A 804 19.55 38.25 -1.22
C THR A 804 20.14 36.91 -1.63
N LEU A 805 20.83 36.82 -2.79
CA LEU A 805 21.26 35.54 -3.35
C LEU A 805 22.20 34.77 -2.40
N GLN A 806 23.22 35.43 -1.85
CA GLN A 806 24.19 34.78 -0.94
C GLN A 806 23.52 34.17 0.30
N PRO A 807 22.73 34.89 1.11
CA PRO A 807 22.08 34.30 2.27
C PRO A 807 21.06 33.22 1.88
N MET A 808 20.36 33.36 0.75
CA MET A 808 19.43 32.32 0.27
C MET A 808 20.16 31.00 -0.01
N ILE A 809 21.29 31.04 -0.73
CA ILE A 809 22.09 29.83 -1.02
C ILE A 809 22.57 29.15 0.27
N CYS A 810 22.96 29.93 1.28
CA CYS A 810 23.41 29.38 2.57
C CYS A 810 22.30 28.70 3.38
N CYS A 811 21.03 28.95 3.07
CA CYS A 811 19.89 28.38 3.78
C CYS A 811 19.19 27.25 3.02
N CYS A 812 19.54 27.02 1.75
CA CYS A 812 18.93 25.99 0.92
C CYS A 812 19.52 24.59 1.21
N THR A 813 18.69 23.56 1.03
CA THR A 813 19.17 22.20 0.77
C THR A 813 19.84 22.09 -0.60
N GLU A 814 20.42 20.92 -0.91
CA GLU A 814 21.05 20.68 -2.22
C GLU A 814 20.04 20.83 -3.36
N TYR A 815 18.82 20.31 -3.19
CA TYR A 815 17.76 20.40 -4.21
C TYR A 815 17.17 21.80 -4.29
N GLU A 816 16.92 22.45 -3.16
CA GLU A 816 16.48 23.86 -3.14
C GLU A 816 17.49 24.79 -3.82
N ALA A 817 18.79 24.55 -3.62
CA ALA A 817 19.85 25.31 -4.29
C ALA A 817 19.85 25.09 -5.81
N GLY A 818 19.62 23.84 -6.26
CA GLY A 818 19.44 23.53 -7.68
C GLY A 818 18.27 24.30 -8.32
N ARG A 819 17.12 24.32 -7.66
CA ARG A 819 15.91 25.05 -8.10
C ARG A 819 16.12 26.57 -8.08
N LEU A 820 16.77 27.10 -7.04
CA LEU A 820 17.17 28.51 -6.97
C LEU A 820 18.13 28.87 -8.11
N GLY A 821 19.07 27.98 -8.43
CA GLY A 821 19.96 28.09 -9.58
C GLY A 821 19.19 28.15 -10.90
N ARG A 822 18.12 27.35 -11.05
CA ARG A 822 17.23 27.41 -12.22
C ARG A 822 16.52 28.75 -12.33
N PHE A 823 15.98 29.27 -11.22
CA PHE A 823 15.35 30.60 -11.20
C PHE A 823 16.35 31.72 -11.56
N LEU A 824 17.59 31.64 -11.04
CA LEU A 824 18.66 32.56 -11.40
C LEU A 824 18.99 32.48 -12.89
N HIS A 825 19.07 31.27 -13.46
CA HIS A 825 19.33 31.07 -14.87
C HIS A 825 18.27 31.75 -15.75
N GLU A 826 16.98 31.52 -15.50
CA GLU A 826 15.91 32.15 -16.29
C GLU A 826 15.87 33.67 -16.12
N THR A 827 16.14 34.17 -14.90
CA THR A 827 16.22 35.61 -14.63
C THR A 827 17.37 36.27 -15.41
N LEU A 828 18.55 35.62 -15.43
CA LEU A 828 19.69 36.11 -16.20
C LEU A 828 19.45 36.00 -17.70
N LYS A 829 18.84 34.91 -18.18
CA LYS A 829 18.48 34.74 -19.59
C LYS A 829 17.63 35.90 -20.10
N MET A 830 16.63 36.33 -19.33
CA MET A 830 15.82 37.51 -19.62
C MET A 830 16.67 38.80 -19.65
N ALA A 831 17.51 39.04 -18.65
CA ALA A 831 18.36 40.23 -18.60
C ALA A 831 19.39 40.28 -19.75
N TYR A 832 20.00 39.15 -20.09
CA TYR A 832 20.96 39.03 -21.20
C TYR A 832 20.27 39.18 -22.56
N TYR A 833 19.01 38.75 -22.70
CA TYR A 833 18.23 39.00 -23.91
C TYR A 833 18.06 40.50 -24.15
N TRP A 834 17.65 41.27 -23.13
CA TRP A 834 17.53 42.73 -23.24
C TRP A 834 18.87 43.45 -23.42
N LYS A 835 19.97 42.87 -22.95
CA LYS A 835 21.33 43.37 -23.16
C LYS A 835 21.88 43.06 -24.56
N SER A 836 21.29 42.11 -25.30
CA SER A 836 21.87 41.63 -26.55
C SER A 836 21.78 42.63 -27.69
N ASP A 837 20.74 43.47 -27.69
CA ASP A 837 20.46 44.45 -28.73
C ASP A 837 19.70 45.65 -28.14
N GLU A 838 20.18 46.87 -28.43
CA GLU A 838 19.56 48.13 -28.01
C GLU A 838 18.13 48.27 -28.58
N ALA A 839 17.88 47.78 -29.79
CA ALA A 839 16.54 47.84 -30.39
C ALA A 839 15.53 46.96 -29.64
N ILE A 840 15.97 45.80 -29.11
CA ILE A 840 15.15 44.94 -28.26
C ILE A 840 14.87 45.65 -26.93
N TYR A 841 15.88 46.27 -26.33
CA TYR A 841 15.75 47.03 -25.10
C TYR A 841 14.72 48.15 -25.20
N GLU A 842 14.81 48.99 -26.23
CA GLU A 842 13.89 50.12 -26.40
C GLU A 842 12.45 49.66 -26.63
N ARG A 843 12.26 48.58 -27.39
CA ARG A 843 10.94 47.99 -27.67
C ARG A 843 10.28 47.42 -26.41
N GLU A 844 11.04 46.67 -25.61
CA GLU A 844 10.47 45.86 -24.53
C GLU A 844 10.63 46.49 -23.15
N CYS A 845 11.67 47.28 -22.92
CA CYS A 845 12.00 47.89 -21.62
C CYS A 845 11.78 49.41 -21.61
N GLY A 846 12.15 50.10 -22.70
CA GLY A 846 12.24 51.56 -22.79
C GLY A 846 10.96 52.32 -22.45
N ASN A 847 9.79 51.68 -22.57
CA ASN A 847 8.50 52.29 -22.21
C ASN A 847 7.83 51.67 -20.97
N LYS A 848 8.41 50.64 -20.35
CA LYS A 848 7.77 49.91 -19.24
C LYS A 848 8.00 50.57 -17.88
N PRO A 849 7.00 50.54 -16.96
CA PRO A 849 7.18 51.05 -15.60
C PRO A 849 8.26 50.30 -14.82
N GLY A 850 8.59 49.06 -15.22
CA GLY A 850 9.66 48.25 -14.64
C GLY A 850 11.05 48.87 -14.66
N PHE A 851 11.28 49.86 -15.53
CA PHE A 851 12.55 50.56 -15.71
C PHE A 851 12.48 52.02 -15.24
N ALA A 852 11.44 52.43 -14.51
CA ALA A 852 11.34 53.76 -13.93
C ALA A 852 12.48 54.02 -12.93
N LEU A 853 13.18 55.15 -13.06
CA LEU A 853 14.20 55.60 -12.10
C LEU A 853 13.61 55.91 -10.71
N TYR A 854 12.35 56.36 -10.66
CA TYR A 854 11.67 56.68 -9.42
C TYR A 854 10.52 55.68 -9.17
N PHE A 855 10.73 54.75 -8.24
CA PHE A 855 9.80 53.66 -7.89
C PHE A 855 8.38 54.11 -7.59
N ARG A 856 8.23 55.27 -6.95
CA ARG A 856 6.92 55.83 -6.56
C ARG A 856 6.12 56.37 -7.74
N PHE A 857 6.79 56.67 -8.86
CA PHE A 857 6.22 57.29 -10.04
C PHE A 857 6.44 56.38 -11.26
N PRO A 858 5.50 55.45 -11.55
CA PRO A 858 5.62 54.50 -12.67
C PRO A 858 5.85 55.14 -14.04
N ASN A 859 5.53 56.43 -14.19
CA ASN A 859 5.71 57.20 -15.43
C ASN A 859 6.97 58.09 -15.42
N SER A 860 7.89 57.90 -14.48
CA SER A 860 9.13 58.70 -14.42
C SER A 860 10.10 58.38 -15.56
N GLN A 861 11.19 59.15 -15.66
CA GLN A 861 12.29 58.82 -16.56
C GLN A 861 12.78 57.38 -16.36
N ARG A 862 13.17 56.73 -17.46
CA ARG A 862 13.58 55.32 -17.51
C ARG A 862 15.10 55.19 -17.42
N VAL A 863 15.56 54.04 -16.94
CA VAL A 863 16.98 53.66 -17.02
C VAL A 863 17.39 53.63 -18.49
N PRO A 864 18.43 54.37 -18.92
CA PRO A 864 18.93 54.28 -20.30
C PRO A 864 19.64 52.95 -20.55
N TYR A 865 19.66 52.48 -21.81
CA TYR A 865 20.34 51.24 -22.20
C TYR A 865 21.80 51.17 -21.72
N ALA A 866 22.56 52.25 -21.92
CA ALA A 866 23.95 52.35 -21.47
C ALA A 866 24.13 52.24 -19.94
N GLN A 867 23.11 52.60 -19.16
CA GLN A 867 23.11 52.44 -17.71
C GLN A 867 22.68 51.03 -17.30
N PHE A 868 21.77 50.39 -18.02
CA PHE A 868 21.36 49.01 -17.78
C PHE A 868 22.48 48.00 -18.07
N ILE A 869 23.33 48.27 -19.08
CA ILE A 869 24.48 47.42 -19.41
C ILE A 869 25.52 47.38 -18.27
N LYS A 870 25.69 48.52 -17.57
CA LYS A 870 26.64 48.70 -16.48
C LYS A 870 26.12 48.04 -15.22
#